data_AF-A0AAW0QE43-F1
#
_entry.id   AF-A0AAW0QE43-F1
#
_cell.length_a   1.000
_cell.length_b   1.000
_cell.length_c   1.000
_cell.angle_alpha   90.00
_cell.angle_beta   90.00
_cell.angle_gamma   90.00
#
_symmetry.space_group_name_H-M   'P 1'
#
loop_
_entity.id
_entity.type
_entity.pdbx_description
1 polymer ?
#
loop_
_entity_poly.entity_id
_entity_poly.type
_entity_poly.pdbx_seq_one_letter_code
_entity_poly.pdbx_strand_id
1 'polypeptide(L)'
;MLSHHVLHKTRPHIRLPRWTEAVVACRSSFGTTPVNRIDSSKYNATLKNLHVGRHTRVIFQGFTGRQATANAKESIAWGTNIVGGVTPGREGQHLELPAVEALKPDATGIYVAAHHAKAAIEEAIEAEVPLIVAVAEHVPLHDILRVSSMTRPTSNGRHVPERHTQCRRSASRLLGANSPGIISAVGKCRIGFQPLPCFEPGKVGIVAKSGTLSYETAASTLRAGLGQSLCIGVGGDVLSGTSLVDGLKILAEDESTEAIAICGEIGGYAEIQAAEWIKDYRARTRHPKPIAAIIAGINAAPGRVMGHAGAVALPGEPDTWDKIEALLDAGVEVVNHPSRFGPVLKSSLSRQPQRKGPESGITATVSPTSEVAAPLHQQRRTLHSFANTHQPLPTYKRSSPRVAAGSSRRTLHLAHGPALEVLRQCGINTHETPQGTQRMLAVSINRTTSLPCIIAHYPGRTNNVAPPGYLILSFLDSPDQLRTLVRQLVDLFIAKEAFLVQTYVTMAPAPTPGSSPERRTAVQVTDAYLCFDDAALRSGNRQADVHSLRDLDCFRDPAEASAESHGIVYIKLGRSDSSDYARRNIGTLVNGAGLAMNTVDALADAGGKAANFLDTGGKATSETVKRSFEAILQDQRVKCIFVNIFGGLTLGDMIARGIVLAFQDLEEQLATIPVVVRIRGTNEAEGQKIIADSGLPGLYAFDDFDEAAAKAVELATAAAGREGGKS
;
A
#
# COMPACT_ATOMS: atom_id res chain seq x y z
N MET A 1 -2.56 -47.46 45.62
CA MET A 1 -1.40 -48.27 45.16
C MET A 1 -1.43 -48.31 43.64
N LEU A 2 -0.25 -48.15 43.03
CA LEU A 2 0.08 -48.35 41.60
C LEU A 2 -0.43 -47.27 40.64
N SER A 3 0.35 -46.69 39.71
CA SER A 3 1.79 -46.58 39.48
C SER A 3 1.96 -45.72 38.21
N HIS A 4 2.89 -44.78 38.24
CA HIS A 4 3.38 -44.00 37.08
C HIS A 4 3.82 -44.90 35.93
N HIS A 5 3.48 -44.55 34.68
CA HIS A 5 4.27 -44.92 33.49
C HIS A 5 4.34 -43.75 32.50
N VAL A 6 5.52 -43.12 32.49
CA VAL A 6 5.98 -42.11 31.53
C VAL A 6 6.65 -42.87 30.37
N LEU A 7 6.17 -42.69 29.14
CA LEU A 7 6.84 -43.21 27.95
C LEU A 7 7.83 -42.17 27.40
N HIS A 8 9.08 -42.32 27.81
CA HIS A 8 10.26 -41.81 27.10
C HIS A 8 10.44 -42.59 25.79
N LYS A 9 10.55 -41.90 24.65
CA LYS A 9 11.24 -42.43 23.47
C LYS A 9 12.50 -41.62 23.19
N THR A 10 13.60 -42.34 23.31
CA THR A 10 15.00 -42.00 23.08
C THR A 10 15.26 -41.61 21.62
N ARG A 11 15.94 -40.49 21.39
CA ARG A 11 16.59 -40.16 20.11
C ARG A 11 18.05 -40.62 20.16
N PRO A 12 18.61 -41.24 19.11
CA PRO A 12 20.01 -41.64 19.10
C PRO A 12 20.91 -40.40 19.01
N HIS A 13 21.91 -40.35 19.88
CA HIS A 13 23.00 -39.39 19.85
C HIS A 13 23.91 -39.65 18.65
N ILE A 14 23.86 -38.80 17.64
CA ILE A 14 24.94 -38.66 16.66
C ILE A 14 25.86 -37.54 17.17
N ARG A 15 27.08 -37.92 17.55
CA ARG A 15 28.17 -36.98 17.89
C ARG A 15 28.56 -36.20 16.65
N LEU A 16 28.24 -34.90 16.62
CA LEU A 16 28.86 -33.95 15.70
C LEU A 16 30.24 -33.55 16.25
N PRO A 17 31.30 -33.49 15.41
CA PRO A 17 32.64 -33.16 15.88
C PRO A 17 32.73 -31.71 16.38
N ARG A 18 33.44 -31.54 17.50
CA ARG A 18 33.85 -30.26 18.08
C ARG A 18 34.65 -29.43 17.06
N TRP A 19 34.07 -28.34 16.61
CA TRP A 19 34.76 -27.23 15.95
C TRP A 19 34.36 -25.92 16.64
N THR A 20 34.66 -25.79 17.93
CA THR A 20 34.28 -24.63 18.76
C THR A 20 35.44 -23.73 19.19
N GLU A 21 36.66 -23.91 18.67
CA GLU A 21 37.82 -23.12 19.14
C GLU A 21 38.52 -22.22 18.10
N ALA A 22 38.04 -22.15 16.86
CA ALA A 22 38.62 -21.27 15.83
C ALA A 22 37.78 -20.02 15.48
N VAL A 23 36.59 -19.83 16.07
CA VAL A 23 35.68 -18.71 15.74
C VAL A 23 35.83 -17.51 16.70
N VAL A 24 36.66 -17.63 17.75
CA VAL A 24 36.84 -16.57 18.75
C VAL A 24 38.07 -15.67 18.47
N ALA A 25 38.94 -16.02 17.51
CA ALA A 25 40.22 -15.33 17.30
C ALA A 25 40.29 -14.37 16.10
N CYS A 26 39.15 -13.94 15.52
CA CYS A 26 39.14 -12.89 14.50
C CYS A 26 38.12 -11.79 14.84
N ARG A 27 38.19 -11.31 16.08
CA ARG A 27 37.62 -10.01 16.49
C ARG A 27 38.73 -8.96 16.49
N SER A 28 39.28 -8.65 15.32
CA SER A 28 40.05 -7.42 15.14
C SER A 28 40.28 -7.14 13.66
N SER A 29 39.84 -5.96 13.26
CA SER A 29 40.47 -5.15 12.21
C SER A 29 40.23 -5.56 10.76
N PHE A 30 38.98 -5.66 10.31
CA PHE A 30 38.62 -5.27 8.94
C PHE A 30 37.28 -4.53 8.96
N GLY A 31 37.31 -3.32 8.41
CA GLY A 31 36.37 -2.24 8.71
C GLY A 31 34.90 -2.60 8.60
N THR A 32 34.22 -2.56 9.74
CA THR A 32 32.83 -2.14 9.81
C THR A 32 32.75 -0.70 9.31
N THR A 33 32.56 -0.48 8.01
CA THR A 33 31.94 0.77 7.61
C THR A 33 30.55 0.73 8.26
N PRO A 34 30.23 1.64 9.20
CA PRO A 34 28.90 1.63 9.77
C PRO A 34 27.93 1.74 8.59
N VAL A 35 26.90 0.89 8.54
CA VAL A 35 25.71 1.19 7.72
C VAL A 35 25.40 2.64 8.04
N ASN A 36 25.52 3.51 7.03
CA ASN A 36 25.28 4.94 7.17
C ASN A 36 23.95 5.09 7.89
N ARG A 37 24.00 5.35 9.20
CA ARG A 37 22.79 5.60 9.95
C ARG A 37 22.28 6.89 9.37
N ILE A 38 21.15 6.82 8.64
CA ILE A 38 20.29 8.00 8.54
C ILE A 38 20.20 8.51 9.97
N ASP A 39 20.58 9.76 10.19
CA ASP A 39 20.40 10.39 11.49
C ASP A 39 18.91 10.63 11.67
N SER A 40 18.17 9.54 11.83
CA SER A 40 16.73 9.48 11.95
C SER A 40 16.27 10.25 13.17
N SER A 41 17.16 10.51 14.14
CA SER A 41 16.88 11.34 15.30
C SER A 41 16.41 12.75 14.92
N LYS A 42 17.02 13.37 13.90
CA LYS A 42 16.69 14.74 13.47
C LYS A 42 15.37 14.80 12.71
N TYR A 43 15.18 13.91 11.73
CA TYR A 43 13.90 13.88 11.02
C TYR A 43 12.78 13.45 11.97
N ASN A 44 13.00 12.49 12.88
CA ASN A 44 12.02 12.10 13.91
C ASN A 44 11.60 13.27 14.81
N ALA A 45 12.43 14.30 15.01
CA ALA A 45 12.03 15.49 15.76
C ALA A 45 10.88 16.28 15.11
N THR A 46 10.62 16.08 13.80
CA THR A 46 9.51 16.69 13.07
C THR A 46 8.21 15.89 13.17
N LEU A 47 8.18 14.74 13.86
CA LEU A 47 6.97 13.94 14.07
C LEU A 47 5.83 14.76 14.68
N LYS A 48 6.16 15.63 15.64
CA LYS A 48 5.20 16.53 16.30
C LYS A 48 4.38 17.37 15.32
N ASN A 49 4.91 17.65 14.12
CA ASN A 49 4.23 18.46 13.11
C ASN A 49 3.02 17.73 12.50
N LEU A 50 2.86 16.42 12.74
CA LEU A 50 1.67 15.64 12.35
C LEU A 50 0.47 15.87 13.28
N HIS A 51 0.65 16.49 14.45
CA HIS A 51 -0.47 16.86 15.34
C HIS A 51 -1.18 18.12 14.84
N VAL A 52 -2.03 17.96 13.83
CA VAL A 52 -2.82 19.07 13.28
C VAL A 52 -4.10 19.33 14.08
N GLY A 53 -4.52 20.58 14.15
CA GLY A 53 -5.76 21.00 14.82
C GLY A 53 -6.14 22.45 14.49
N ARG A 54 -7.12 23.02 15.19
CA ARG A 54 -7.64 24.38 14.95
C ARG A 54 -6.55 25.47 14.98
N HIS A 55 -5.49 25.22 15.75
CA HIS A 55 -4.36 26.12 15.90
C HIS A 55 -3.43 26.13 14.66
N THR A 56 -3.44 25.07 13.85
CA THR A 56 -2.53 24.90 12.71
C THR A 56 -2.90 25.87 11.58
N ARG A 57 -2.03 26.83 11.28
CA ARG A 57 -2.20 27.77 10.17
C ARG A 57 -1.80 27.12 8.86
N VAL A 58 -2.75 26.94 7.95
CA VAL A 58 -2.55 26.20 6.70
C VAL A 58 -2.52 27.15 5.50
N ILE A 59 -1.59 26.94 4.58
CA ILE A 59 -1.66 27.50 3.21
C ILE A 59 -1.86 26.41 2.17
N PHE A 60 -2.31 26.82 0.99
CA PHE A 60 -2.46 25.92 -0.16
C PHE A 60 -1.51 26.35 -1.28
N GLN A 61 -0.64 25.46 -1.76
CA GLN A 61 0.12 25.67 -2.99
C GLN A 61 -0.70 25.18 -4.19
N GLY A 62 -0.79 25.99 -5.24
CA GLY A 62 -1.77 25.83 -6.31
C GLY A 62 -3.16 26.39 -5.95
N PHE A 63 -3.24 27.35 -5.02
CA PHE A 63 -4.45 27.84 -4.35
C PHE A 63 -5.62 28.18 -5.28
N THR A 64 -5.32 28.84 -6.41
CA THR A 64 -6.35 29.27 -7.38
C THR A 64 -6.75 28.19 -8.39
N GLY A 65 -6.15 26.99 -8.30
CA GLY A 65 -6.51 25.84 -9.12
C GLY A 65 -7.85 25.24 -8.71
N ARG A 66 -8.53 24.55 -9.63
CA ARG A 66 -9.87 23.97 -9.42
C ARG A 66 -9.93 23.01 -8.22
N GLN A 67 -8.98 22.08 -8.13
CA GLN A 67 -8.94 21.09 -7.04
C GLN A 67 -8.59 21.75 -5.70
N ALA A 68 -7.61 22.66 -5.68
CA ALA A 68 -7.24 23.40 -4.47
C ALA A 68 -8.41 24.24 -3.95
N THR A 69 -9.09 24.96 -4.84
CA THR A 69 -10.25 25.79 -4.51
C THR A 69 -11.38 24.98 -3.89
N ALA A 70 -11.75 23.85 -4.49
CA ALA A 70 -12.80 22.98 -3.96
C ALA A 70 -12.43 22.44 -2.57
N ASN A 71 -11.20 21.92 -2.41
CA ASN A 71 -10.75 21.37 -1.14
C ASN A 71 -10.58 22.44 -0.06
N ALA A 72 -10.13 23.63 -0.40
CA ALA A 72 -10.02 24.76 0.53
C ALA A 72 -11.38 25.20 1.04
N LYS A 73 -12.40 25.30 0.16
CA LYS A 73 -13.79 25.62 0.57
C LYS A 73 -14.34 24.60 1.57
N GLU A 74 -14.20 23.31 1.28
CA GLU A 74 -14.61 22.24 2.19
C GLU A 74 -13.82 22.27 3.50
N SER A 75 -12.50 22.48 3.45
CA SER A 75 -11.66 22.54 4.64
C SER A 75 -11.97 23.77 5.51
N ILE A 76 -12.32 24.92 4.92
CA ILE A 76 -12.83 26.10 5.65
C ILE A 76 -14.16 25.76 6.32
N ALA A 77 -15.10 25.15 5.60
CA ALA A 77 -16.39 24.72 6.16
C ALA A 77 -16.22 23.70 7.30
N TRP A 78 -15.19 22.85 7.24
CA TRP A 78 -14.83 21.93 8.32
C TRP A 78 -14.30 22.63 9.58
N GLY A 79 -13.76 23.85 9.44
CA GLY A 79 -13.14 24.63 10.53
C GLY A 79 -11.62 24.70 10.49
N THR A 80 -10.99 24.35 9.37
CA THR A 80 -9.53 24.44 9.18
C THR A 80 -9.11 25.91 9.11
N ASN A 81 -8.05 26.28 9.85
CA ASN A 81 -7.49 27.63 9.85
C ASN A 81 -6.63 27.87 8.60
N ILE A 82 -7.27 28.05 7.45
CA ILE A 82 -6.60 28.41 6.20
C ILE A 82 -6.28 29.91 6.23
N VAL A 83 -5.01 30.26 6.08
CA VAL A 83 -4.51 31.65 6.17
C VAL A 83 -4.14 32.26 4.82
N GLY A 84 -4.26 31.50 3.73
CA GLY A 84 -3.96 31.96 2.38
C GLY A 84 -3.44 30.85 1.48
N GLY A 85 -2.78 31.23 0.40
CA GLY A 85 -2.14 30.29 -0.50
C GLY A 85 -1.26 30.94 -1.56
N VAL A 86 -0.64 30.12 -2.39
CA VAL A 86 0.30 30.55 -3.43
C VAL A 86 -0.13 29.98 -4.77
N THR A 87 -0.03 30.78 -5.83
CA THR A 87 -0.07 30.32 -7.21
C THR A 87 0.93 31.16 -8.02
N PRO A 88 1.93 30.54 -8.66
CA PRO A 88 2.94 31.28 -9.42
C PRO A 88 2.31 32.27 -10.42
N GLY A 89 2.79 33.52 -10.41
CA GLY A 89 2.30 34.59 -11.29
C GLY A 89 0.89 35.11 -10.98
N ARG A 90 0.32 34.77 -9.82
CA ARG A 90 -0.99 35.30 -9.36
C ARG A 90 -0.88 35.83 -7.94
N GLU A 91 -1.11 37.13 -7.79
CA GLU A 91 -1.18 37.83 -6.51
C GLU A 91 -2.59 38.39 -6.26
N GLY A 92 -2.95 38.61 -4.99
CA GLY A 92 -4.19 39.28 -4.61
C GLY A 92 -4.98 38.49 -3.57
N GLN A 93 -6.28 38.31 -3.79
CA GLN A 93 -7.16 37.54 -2.91
C GLN A 93 -7.83 36.39 -3.66
N HIS A 94 -8.02 35.28 -2.95
CA HIS A 94 -8.84 34.15 -3.41
C HIS A 94 -9.53 33.53 -2.19
N LEU A 95 -10.83 33.25 -2.30
CA LEU A 95 -11.66 32.83 -1.16
C LEU A 95 -11.58 33.81 0.03
N GLU A 96 -11.48 35.12 -0.26
CA GLU A 96 -11.32 36.19 0.75
C GLU A 96 -10.03 36.09 1.59
N LEU A 97 -9.08 35.27 1.15
CA LEU A 97 -7.79 35.04 1.80
C LEU A 97 -6.64 35.50 0.89
N PRO A 98 -5.49 35.89 1.46
CA PRO A 98 -4.36 36.37 0.68
C PRO A 98 -3.77 35.27 -0.20
N ALA A 99 -3.55 35.59 -1.48
CA ALA A 99 -2.85 34.78 -2.44
C ALA A 99 -1.47 35.41 -2.70
N VAL A 100 -0.51 35.20 -1.80
CA VAL A 100 0.83 35.84 -1.81
C VAL A 100 1.90 34.90 -1.26
N GLU A 101 3.15 35.09 -1.67
CA GLU A 101 4.28 34.22 -1.30
C GLU A 101 4.79 34.44 0.15
N ALA A 102 4.59 35.64 0.72
CA ALA A 102 5.17 36.03 2.00
C ALA A 102 4.46 35.48 3.27
N LEU A 103 3.85 34.29 3.20
CA LEU A 103 3.13 33.68 4.32
C LEU A 103 4.05 32.78 5.15
N LYS A 104 3.89 32.81 6.49
CA LYS A 104 4.58 31.91 7.44
C LYS A 104 3.59 30.90 8.06
N PRO A 105 3.28 29.80 7.37
CA PRO A 105 2.33 28.79 7.82
C PRO A 105 2.97 27.76 8.78
N ASP A 106 2.11 27.03 9.49
CA ASP A 106 2.51 25.81 10.20
C ASP A 106 2.44 24.58 9.28
N ALA A 107 1.60 24.64 8.24
CA ALA A 107 1.46 23.58 7.25
C ALA A 107 1.12 24.09 5.84
N THR A 108 1.50 23.33 4.82
CA THR A 108 1.10 23.55 3.42
C THR A 108 0.43 22.30 2.84
N GLY A 109 -0.67 22.49 2.12
CA GLY A 109 -1.27 21.48 1.24
C GLY A 109 -0.89 21.77 -0.21
N ILE A 110 -0.25 20.81 -0.88
CA ILE A 110 0.25 20.96 -2.25
C ILE A 110 -0.72 20.30 -3.24
N TYR A 111 -1.48 21.13 -3.96
CA TYR A 111 -2.52 20.72 -4.93
C TYR A 111 -2.12 21.11 -6.37
N VAL A 112 -0.89 20.79 -6.76
CA VAL A 112 -0.37 21.03 -8.11
C VAL A 112 -0.34 19.73 -8.93
N ALA A 113 -0.20 19.84 -10.24
CA ALA A 113 0.00 18.68 -11.10
C ALA A 113 1.33 17.97 -10.79
N ALA A 114 1.43 16.67 -11.11
CA ALA A 114 2.59 15.84 -10.79
C ALA A 114 3.94 16.44 -11.22
N HIS A 115 4.02 17.03 -12.41
CA HIS A 115 5.24 17.65 -12.94
C HIS A 115 5.69 18.91 -12.18
N HIS A 116 4.79 19.53 -11.42
CA HIS A 116 5.10 20.69 -10.56
C HIS A 116 5.31 20.29 -9.09
N ALA A 117 4.93 19.07 -8.69
CA ALA A 117 4.92 18.65 -7.29
C ALA A 117 6.30 18.70 -6.64
N LYS A 118 7.35 18.26 -7.35
CA LYS A 118 8.72 18.35 -6.85
C LYS A 118 9.11 19.78 -6.48
N ALA A 119 8.96 20.72 -7.42
CA ALA A 119 9.36 22.10 -7.20
C ALA A 119 8.58 22.74 -6.04
N ALA A 120 7.28 22.46 -5.95
CA ALA A 120 6.45 22.93 -4.85
C ALA A 120 6.89 22.36 -3.47
N ILE A 121 7.30 21.09 -3.42
CA ILE A 121 7.81 20.48 -2.19
C ILE A 121 9.19 21.05 -1.82
N GLU A 122 10.09 21.21 -2.81
CA GLU A 122 11.42 21.80 -2.59
C GLU A 122 11.30 23.24 -2.06
N GLU A 123 10.41 24.06 -2.63
CA GLU A 123 10.08 25.41 -2.17
C GLU A 123 9.60 25.41 -0.71
N ALA A 124 8.68 24.51 -0.34
CA ALA A 124 8.16 24.43 1.02
C ALA A 124 9.22 23.95 2.04
N ILE A 125 10.13 23.07 1.60
CA ILE A 125 11.28 22.61 2.41
C ILE A 125 12.25 23.76 2.66
N GLU A 126 12.54 24.56 1.64
CA GLU A 126 13.43 25.73 1.70
C GLU A 126 12.83 26.86 2.56
N ALA A 127 11.51 27.02 2.53
CA ALA A 127 10.78 27.94 3.40
C ALA A 127 10.60 27.42 4.84
N GLU A 128 11.14 26.25 5.18
CA GLU A 128 11.04 25.59 6.50
C GLU A 128 9.60 25.40 6.99
N VAL A 129 8.64 25.13 6.09
CA VAL A 129 7.24 24.89 6.46
C VAL A 129 7.14 23.60 7.29
N PRO A 130 6.68 23.63 8.56
CA PRO A 130 6.79 22.48 9.46
C PRO A 130 6.12 21.19 8.95
N LEU A 131 4.93 21.29 8.33
CA LEU A 131 4.26 20.15 7.71
C LEU A 131 3.95 20.42 6.23
N ILE A 132 4.38 19.50 5.37
CA ILE A 132 4.12 19.53 3.93
C ILE A 132 3.26 18.32 3.58
N VAL A 133 2.04 18.56 3.08
CA VAL A 133 1.11 17.52 2.65
C VAL A 133 1.01 17.53 1.13
N ALA A 134 1.61 16.55 0.47
CA ALA A 134 1.62 16.44 -0.98
C ALA A 134 0.59 15.40 -1.47
N VAL A 135 -0.44 15.88 -2.16
CA VAL A 135 -1.56 15.04 -2.62
C VAL A 135 -1.39 14.52 -4.06
N ALA A 136 -0.45 15.08 -4.83
CA ALA A 136 -0.27 14.72 -6.23
C ALA A 136 0.12 13.25 -6.38
N GLU A 137 -0.61 12.55 -7.26
CA GLU A 137 -0.29 11.20 -7.69
C GLU A 137 0.62 11.24 -8.92
N HIS A 138 1.33 10.14 -9.19
CA HIS A 138 2.25 10.01 -10.34
C HIS A 138 3.40 11.02 -10.32
N VAL A 139 3.92 11.37 -9.14
CA VAL A 139 5.20 12.08 -9.04
C VAL A 139 6.33 11.10 -9.33
N PRO A 140 7.29 11.41 -10.21
CA PRO A 140 8.36 10.49 -10.53
C PRO A 140 9.17 10.06 -9.30
N LEU A 141 9.51 8.78 -9.24
CA LEU A 141 10.20 8.17 -8.10
C LEU A 141 11.54 8.82 -7.79
N HIS A 142 12.33 9.15 -8.81
CA HIS A 142 13.62 9.82 -8.65
C HIS A 142 13.48 11.27 -8.16
N ASP A 143 12.34 11.92 -8.42
CA ASP A 143 12.03 13.22 -7.82
C ASP A 143 11.70 13.07 -6.33
N ILE A 144 10.95 12.04 -5.94
CA ILE A 144 10.69 11.73 -4.52
C ILE A 144 11.97 11.29 -3.78
N LEU A 145 12.88 10.57 -4.43
CA LEU A 145 14.21 10.23 -3.89
C LEU A 145 15.01 11.51 -3.57
N ARG A 146 15.00 12.47 -4.49
CA ARG A 146 15.66 13.77 -4.30
C ARG A 146 15.05 14.54 -3.13
N VAL A 147 13.72 14.67 -3.08
CA VAL A 147 13.01 15.29 -1.96
C VAL A 147 13.31 14.57 -0.62
N SER A 148 13.35 13.24 -0.64
CA SER A 148 13.70 12.44 0.54
C SER A 148 15.13 12.75 1.03
N SER A 149 16.07 12.99 0.11
CA SER A 149 17.44 13.36 0.46
C SER A 149 17.57 14.75 1.10
N MET A 150 16.63 15.67 0.82
CA MET A 150 16.57 17.00 1.43
C MET A 150 15.98 16.96 2.84
N THR A 151 15.02 16.06 3.09
CA THR A 151 14.36 15.93 4.40
C THR A 151 15.10 14.98 5.35
N ARG A 152 15.78 13.96 4.82
CA ARG A 152 16.51 12.93 5.60
C ARG A 152 18.02 13.03 5.32
N PRO A 153 18.76 13.86 6.07
CA PRO A 153 20.20 13.98 5.87
C PRO A 153 20.91 12.64 6.15
N THR A 154 21.74 12.20 5.21
CA THR A 154 22.64 11.06 5.39
C THR A 154 23.89 11.50 6.15
N SER A 155 24.45 10.61 6.97
CA SER A 155 25.58 10.89 7.86
C SER A 155 26.88 11.28 7.16
N ASN A 156 27.00 11.07 5.84
CA ASN A 156 28.27 11.25 5.13
C ASN A 156 28.10 12.32 4.04
N GLY A 157 28.70 13.49 4.26
CA GLY A 157 28.70 14.64 3.36
C GLY A 157 29.45 14.46 2.03
N ARG A 158 29.34 13.32 1.34
CA ARG A 158 29.99 13.12 0.04
C ARG A 158 28.97 13.09 -1.10
N HIS A 159 29.16 14.04 -2.01
CA HIS A 159 28.68 14.09 -3.39
C HIS A 159 27.18 14.38 -3.59
N VAL A 160 26.74 15.52 -3.06
CA VAL A 160 25.67 16.31 -3.70
C VAL A 160 26.30 17.66 -4.06
N PRO A 161 26.19 18.16 -5.31
CA PRO A 161 26.80 19.41 -5.73
C PRO A 161 26.51 20.56 -4.76
N GLU A 162 27.54 21.33 -4.43
CA GLU A 162 27.61 22.35 -3.36
C GLU A 162 26.45 23.35 -3.32
N ARG A 163 25.74 23.57 -4.43
CA ARG A 163 24.62 24.51 -4.55
C ARG A 163 23.36 24.11 -3.75
N HIS A 164 23.29 22.88 -3.22
CA HIS A 164 22.14 22.35 -2.47
C HIS A 164 22.45 22.02 -0.99
N THR A 165 23.60 22.48 -0.47
CA THR A 165 24.11 22.03 0.85
C THR A 165 23.43 22.68 2.06
N GLN A 166 22.67 23.76 1.87
CA GLN A 166 22.03 24.49 2.97
C GLN A 166 20.76 23.78 3.52
N CYS A 167 20.13 22.88 2.75
CA CYS A 167 18.91 22.17 3.13
C CYS A 167 19.12 20.92 4.02
N ARG A 168 20.35 20.60 4.46
CA ARG A 168 20.66 19.39 5.25
C ARG A 168 20.03 19.36 6.67
N ARG A 169 19.22 20.35 7.04
CA ARG A 169 18.57 20.49 8.35
C ARG A 169 17.11 20.94 8.23
N SER A 170 16.34 20.42 7.28
CA SER A 170 14.95 20.88 7.14
C SER A 170 14.13 20.57 8.41
N ALA A 171 13.45 21.58 8.94
CA ALA A 171 12.46 21.47 10.00
C ALA A 171 11.13 20.84 9.53
N SER A 172 11.04 20.54 8.24
CA SER A 172 9.81 20.10 7.56
C SER A 172 9.59 18.60 7.67
N ARG A 173 8.33 18.22 7.86
CA ARG A 173 7.82 16.85 7.76
C ARG A 173 7.05 16.71 6.44
N LEU A 174 7.42 15.75 5.61
CA LEU A 174 6.66 15.43 4.39
C LEU A 174 5.66 14.31 4.66
N LEU A 175 4.38 14.54 4.35
CA LEU A 175 3.32 13.54 4.25
C LEU A 175 2.95 13.38 2.78
N GLY A 176 3.19 12.19 2.23
CA GLY A 176 3.08 11.89 0.79
C GLY A 176 4.43 11.83 0.07
N ALA A 177 4.51 12.01 -1.25
CA ALA A 177 3.41 12.33 -2.19
C ALA A 177 2.36 11.21 -2.32
N ASN A 178 1.37 11.37 -3.22
CA ASN A 178 0.26 10.42 -3.39
C ASN A 178 -0.44 10.10 -2.05
N SER A 179 -0.66 11.12 -1.23
CA SER A 179 -1.30 11.01 0.07
C SER A 179 -2.73 11.55 0.00
N PRO A 180 -3.72 10.88 0.62
CA PRO A 180 -5.05 11.48 0.81
C PRO A 180 -5.03 12.66 1.80
N GLY A 181 -3.92 12.84 2.51
CA GLY A 181 -3.63 13.91 3.46
C GLY A 181 -3.82 13.49 4.91
N ILE A 182 -3.99 14.49 5.77
CA ILE A 182 -4.23 14.34 7.21
C ILE A 182 -5.51 15.07 7.64
N ILE A 183 -6.32 14.44 8.48
CA ILE A 183 -7.54 15.03 9.04
C ILE A 183 -7.64 14.73 10.54
N SER A 184 -7.69 15.79 11.34
CA SER A 184 -8.02 15.75 12.76
C SER A 184 -9.50 16.08 12.91
N ALA A 185 -10.30 15.08 13.29
CA ALA A 185 -11.73 15.29 13.46
C ALA A 185 -12.04 15.96 14.80
N VAL A 186 -11.31 15.61 15.86
CA VAL A 186 -11.37 16.31 17.15
C VAL A 186 -10.83 17.73 17.03
N GLY A 187 -9.70 17.90 16.35
CA GLY A 187 -9.05 19.19 16.15
C GLY A 187 -9.65 20.04 15.03
N LYS A 188 -10.68 19.56 14.31
CA LYS A 188 -11.32 20.26 13.17
C LYS A 188 -10.33 20.87 12.17
N CYS A 189 -9.33 20.09 11.77
CA CYS A 189 -8.34 20.49 10.78
C CYS A 189 -8.24 19.42 9.69
N ARG A 190 -8.35 19.83 8.42
CA ARG A 190 -8.20 18.95 7.25
C ARG A 190 -7.23 19.54 6.24
N ILE A 191 -6.16 18.80 5.96
CA ILE A 191 -5.22 19.09 4.87
C ILE A 191 -5.18 17.85 3.98
N GLY A 192 -5.84 17.90 2.82
CA GLY A 192 -6.08 16.73 1.99
C GLY A 192 -7.42 16.80 1.26
N PHE A 193 -7.93 15.64 0.89
CA PHE A 193 -9.19 15.50 0.14
C PHE A 193 -10.10 14.41 0.71
N GLN A 194 -10.02 14.18 2.02
CA GLN A 194 -10.82 13.18 2.72
C GLN A 194 -12.31 13.54 2.68
N PRO A 195 -13.22 12.59 2.40
CA PRO A 195 -14.65 12.85 2.30
C PRO A 195 -15.24 13.16 3.68
N LEU A 196 -15.58 14.43 3.94
CA LEU A 196 -16.05 14.91 5.24
C LEU A 196 -17.23 14.11 5.85
N PRO A 197 -18.23 13.62 5.08
CA PRO A 197 -19.33 12.83 5.65
C PRO A 197 -18.90 11.53 6.34
N CYS A 198 -17.69 11.05 6.09
CA CYS A 198 -17.16 9.84 6.73
C CYS A 198 -16.51 10.12 8.10
N PHE A 199 -16.44 11.38 8.54
CA PHE A 199 -15.68 11.80 9.72
C PHE A 199 -16.53 12.52 10.77
N GLU A 200 -16.41 12.06 12.01
CA GLU A 200 -16.89 12.78 13.20
C GLU A 200 -15.85 12.69 14.33
N PRO A 201 -15.79 13.69 15.23
CA PRO A 201 -14.93 13.61 16.41
C PRO A 201 -15.18 12.32 17.20
N GLY A 202 -14.12 11.58 17.51
CA GLY A 202 -14.23 10.32 18.21
C GLY A 202 -12.87 9.75 18.60
N LYS A 203 -12.83 8.42 18.74
CA LYS A 203 -11.80 7.71 19.50
C LYS A 203 -10.80 6.94 18.63
N VAL A 204 -11.06 6.77 17.34
CA VAL A 204 -10.24 5.91 16.48
C VAL A 204 -9.21 6.73 15.71
N GLY A 205 -7.94 6.42 15.91
CA GLY A 205 -6.84 6.88 15.09
C GLY A 205 -6.67 5.97 13.87
N ILE A 206 -6.45 6.53 12.69
CA ILE A 206 -6.28 5.75 11.44
C ILE A 206 -4.94 6.12 10.81
N VAL A 207 -4.14 5.12 10.43
CA VAL A 207 -2.94 5.31 9.60
C VAL A 207 -3.02 4.41 8.38
N ALA A 208 -2.86 4.98 7.19
CA ALA A 208 -3.21 4.28 5.96
C ALA A 208 -2.32 4.64 4.76
N LYS A 209 -1.96 3.65 3.94
CA LYS A 209 -1.34 3.87 2.61
C LYS A 209 -2.38 4.26 1.56
N SER A 210 -3.57 3.65 1.63
CA SER A 210 -4.66 3.87 0.68
C SER A 210 -5.71 4.85 1.20
N GLY A 211 -6.11 5.81 0.35
CA GLY A 211 -7.23 6.72 0.61
C GLY A 211 -8.56 5.99 0.76
N THR A 212 -9.02 5.25 -0.25
CA THR A 212 -10.35 4.60 -0.22
C THR A 212 -10.49 3.58 0.92
N LEU A 213 -9.45 2.78 1.21
CA LEU A 213 -9.48 1.90 2.39
C LEU A 213 -9.60 2.69 3.71
N SER A 214 -8.90 3.84 3.82
CA SER A 214 -8.99 4.68 5.02
C SER A 214 -10.37 5.31 5.18
N TYR A 215 -11.01 5.72 4.08
CA TYR A 215 -12.33 6.35 4.12
C TYR A 215 -13.41 5.34 4.50
N GLU A 216 -13.30 4.12 3.98
CA GLU A 216 -14.23 3.06 4.35
C GLU A 216 -14.04 2.59 5.80
N THR A 217 -12.80 2.60 6.28
CA THR A 217 -12.47 2.36 7.69
C THR A 217 -13.04 3.47 8.59
N ALA A 218 -12.93 4.74 8.18
CA ALA A 218 -13.54 5.87 8.87
C ALA A 218 -15.08 5.73 8.90
N ALA A 219 -15.71 5.44 7.76
CA ALA A 219 -17.15 5.22 7.70
C ALA A 219 -17.61 4.01 8.53
N SER A 220 -16.84 2.92 8.56
CA SER A 220 -17.14 1.75 9.40
C SER A 220 -17.10 2.10 10.90
N THR A 221 -16.06 2.82 11.33
CA THR A 221 -15.90 3.23 12.74
C THR A 221 -16.92 4.29 13.16
N LEU A 222 -17.32 5.18 12.24
CA LEU A 222 -18.41 6.11 12.43
C LEU A 222 -19.75 5.38 12.65
N ARG A 223 -20.11 4.44 11.77
CA ARG A 223 -21.34 3.63 11.91
C ARG A 223 -21.38 2.79 13.19
N ALA A 224 -20.22 2.39 13.70
CA ALA A 224 -20.12 1.70 14.98
C ALA A 224 -20.31 2.64 16.20
N GLY A 225 -20.38 3.96 15.99
CA GLY A 225 -20.50 4.99 17.03
C GLY A 225 -19.18 5.34 17.71
N LEU A 226 -18.04 5.10 17.04
CA LEU A 226 -16.72 5.36 17.62
C LEU A 226 -16.14 6.72 17.18
N GLY A 227 -16.44 7.17 15.95
CA GLY A 227 -15.84 8.34 15.33
C GLY A 227 -14.30 8.24 15.21
N GLN A 228 -13.65 9.33 14.80
CA GLN A 228 -12.21 9.38 14.56
C GLN A 228 -11.54 10.49 15.37
N SER A 229 -10.31 10.24 15.82
CA SER A 229 -9.44 11.25 16.42
C SER A 229 -8.66 11.96 15.31
N LEU A 230 -7.72 11.23 14.72
CA LEU A 230 -6.79 11.65 13.69
C LEU A 230 -6.63 10.55 12.63
N CYS A 231 -6.74 10.91 11.36
CA CYS A 231 -6.48 10.02 10.24
C CYS A 231 -5.28 10.54 9.43
N ILE A 232 -4.23 9.73 9.33
CA ILE A 232 -2.96 10.03 8.65
C ILE A 232 -2.81 9.13 7.43
N GLY A 233 -2.99 9.71 6.25
CA GLY A 233 -2.70 9.03 4.98
C GLY A 233 -1.22 9.14 4.63
N VAL A 234 -0.45 8.07 4.79
CA VAL A 234 0.98 8.08 4.44
C VAL A 234 1.23 8.05 2.94
N GLY A 235 0.26 7.57 2.16
CA GLY A 235 0.30 7.51 0.70
C GLY A 235 0.75 6.17 0.13
N GLY A 236 0.45 5.97 -1.16
CA GLY A 236 0.63 4.71 -1.88
C GLY A 236 1.93 4.61 -2.72
N ASP A 237 2.77 5.63 -2.71
CA ASP A 237 4.01 5.61 -3.49
C ASP A 237 5.05 4.62 -2.93
N VAL A 238 6.04 4.26 -3.75
CA VAL A 238 7.16 3.39 -3.36
C VAL A 238 7.89 3.95 -2.15
N LEU A 239 8.02 5.27 -2.09
CA LEU A 239 8.63 6.01 -0.99
C LEU A 239 7.60 6.98 -0.42
N SER A 240 7.51 7.03 0.91
CA SER A 240 6.74 8.04 1.61
C SER A 240 7.63 8.86 2.54
N GLY A 241 7.35 10.16 2.59
CA GLY A 241 7.96 11.07 3.56
C GLY A 241 7.65 10.70 5.02
N THR A 242 6.51 10.04 5.28
CA THR A 242 6.05 9.63 6.61
C THR A 242 5.68 8.15 6.59
N SER A 243 6.21 7.35 7.51
CA SER A 243 5.94 5.89 7.54
C SER A 243 4.69 5.53 8.34
N LEU A 244 4.20 4.29 8.20
CA LEU A 244 3.16 3.73 9.09
C LEU A 244 3.60 3.81 10.57
N VAL A 245 4.86 3.52 10.85
CA VAL A 245 5.45 3.61 12.20
C VAL A 245 5.41 5.05 12.74
N ASP A 246 5.67 6.04 11.89
CA ASP A 246 5.59 7.45 12.29
C ASP A 246 4.16 7.83 12.69
N GLY A 247 3.16 7.43 11.89
CA GLY A 247 1.76 7.62 12.23
C GLY A 247 1.36 6.88 13.51
N LEU A 248 1.84 5.64 13.70
CA LEU A 248 1.59 4.87 14.92
C LEU A 248 2.13 5.52 16.18
N LYS A 249 3.32 6.14 16.13
CA LYS A 249 3.87 6.90 17.27
C LYS A 249 2.94 8.04 17.67
N ILE A 250 2.48 8.83 16.69
CA ILE A 250 1.55 9.94 16.89
C ILE A 250 0.24 9.47 17.50
N LEU A 251 -0.36 8.42 16.92
CA LEU A 251 -1.64 7.88 17.39
C LEU A 251 -1.53 7.21 18.76
N ALA A 252 -0.38 6.63 19.11
CA ALA A 252 -0.16 6.05 20.43
C ALA A 252 -0.01 7.10 21.53
N GLU A 253 0.56 8.27 21.21
CA GLU A 253 0.76 9.38 22.14
C GLU A 253 -0.46 10.31 22.23
N ASP A 254 -1.28 10.40 21.19
CA ASP A 254 -2.48 11.23 21.15
C ASP A 254 -3.53 10.79 22.18
N GLU A 255 -3.84 11.67 23.14
CA GLU A 255 -4.79 11.40 24.23
C GLU A 255 -6.22 11.18 23.73
N SER A 256 -6.60 11.76 22.58
CA SER A 256 -7.93 11.60 21.99
C SER A 256 -8.11 10.25 21.29
N THR A 257 -7.01 9.57 20.96
CA THR A 257 -7.03 8.24 20.35
C THR A 257 -7.10 7.17 21.44
N GLU A 258 -8.15 6.33 21.42
CA GLU A 258 -8.30 5.16 22.30
C GLU A 258 -8.08 3.83 21.57
N ALA A 259 -8.26 3.79 20.24
CA ALA A 259 -8.01 2.62 19.40
C ALA A 259 -7.37 3.03 18.07
N ILE A 260 -6.64 2.12 17.43
CA ILE A 260 -5.89 2.40 16.19
C ILE A 260 -6.28 1.43 15.08
N ALA A 261 -6.52 1.94 13.89
CA ALA A 261 -6.68 1.17 12.66
C ALA A 261 -5.49 1.38 11.71
N ILE A 262 -4.97 0.29 11.15
CA ILE A 262 -3.89 0.30 10.16
C ILE A 262 -4.42 -0.21 8.81
N CYS A 263 -4.30 0.58 7.76
CA CYS A 263 -4.60 0.14 6.40
C CYS A 263 -3.32 0.04 5.57
N GLY A 264 -2.80 -1.17 5.44
CA GLY A 264 -1.62 -1.50 4.65
C GLY A 264 -1.95 -2.22 3.34
N GLU A 265 -0.91 -2.51 2.56
CA GLU A 265 -1.02 -3.18 1.27
C GLU A 265 0.29 -3.90 0.91
N ILE A 266 0.26 -4.69 -0.17
CA ILE A 266 1.45 -5.33 -0.75
C ILE A 266 2.59 -4.33 -1.03
N GLY A 267 3.83 -4.82 -0.98
CA GLY A 267 5.03 -4.06 -1.35
C GLY A 267 5.73 -3.38 -0.17
N GLY A 268 7.05 -3.50 -0.12
CA GLY A 268 7.88 -2.94 0.94
C GLY A 268 7.74 -3.63 2.31
N TYR A 269 8.39 -3.03 3.30
CA TYR A 269 8.53 -3.56 4.67
C TYR A 269 7.74 -2.78 5.74
N ALA A 270 6.94 -1.78 5.34
CA ALA A 270 6.33 -0.84 6.26
C ALA A 270 5.44 -1.52 7.32
N GLU A 271 4.70 -2.55 6.91
CA GLU A 271 3.80 -3.32 7.78
C GLU A 271 4.57 -4.26 8.72
N ILE A 272 5.70 -4.83 8.27
CA ILE A 272 6.61 -5.61 9.13
C ILE A 272 7.22 -4.70 10.21
N GLN A 273 7.71 -3.52 9.82
CA GLN A 273 8.27 -2.53 10.74
C GLN A 273 7.21 -2.01 11.72
N ALA A 274 5.96 -1.85 11.26
CA ALA A 274 4.82 -1.54 12.13
C ALA A 274 4.60 -2.65 13.15
N ALA A 275 4.61 -3.92 12.74
CA ALA A 275 4.48 -5.05 13.66
C ALA A 275 5.60 -5.10 14.71
N GLU A 276 6.86 -4.91 14.31
CA GLU A 276 8.01 -4.83 15.23
C GLU A 276 7.84 -3.68 16.24
N TRP A 277 7.48 -2.49 15.76
CA TRP A 277 7.23 -1.35 16.64
C TRP A 277 6.04 -1.58 17.59
N ILE A 278 4.98 -2.27 17.15
CA ILE A 278 3.82 -2.60 17.97
C ILE A 278 4.21 -3.57 19.10
N LYS A 279 5.06 -4.58 18.82
CA LYS A 279 5.60 -5.48 19.84
C LYS A 279 6.33 -4.70 20.93
N ASP A 280 7.23 -3.80 20.52
CA ASP A 280 7.96 -2.92 21.44
C ASP A 280 7.02 -2.00 22.22
N TYR A 281 6.04 -1.38 21.56
CA TYR A 281 5.03 -0.52 22.17
C TYR A 281 4.23 -1.27 23.26
N ARG A 282 3.78 -2.49 22.97
CA ARG A 282 3.03 -3.31 23.91
C ARG A 282 3.88 -3.78 25.08
N ALA A 283 5.15 -4.10 24.84
CA ALA A 283 6.08 -4.49 25.91
C ALA A 283 6.36 -3.34 26.89
N ARG A 284 6.47 -2.10 26.39
CA ARG A 284 6.82 -0.92 27.21
C ARG A 284 5.63 -0.15 27.78
N THR A 285 4.40 -0.46 27.37
CA THR A 285 3.20 0.31 27.73
C THR A 285 2.28 -0.52 28.61
N ARG A 286 1.94 -0.02 29.80
CA ARG A 286 1.08 -0.74 30.77
C ARG A 286 -0.31 -1.06 30.22
N HIS A 287 -0.89 -0.12 29.44
CA HIS A 287 -2.22 -0.24 28.84
C HIS A 287 -2.14 0.16 27.36
N PRO A 288 -1.66 -0.74 26.49
CA PRO A 288 -1.56 -0.43 25.06
C PRO A 288 -2.96 -0.27 24.47
N LYS A 289 -3.10 0.70 23.56
CA LYS A 289 -4.35 0.92 22.80
C LYS A 289 -4.64 -0.31 21.93
N PRO A 290 -5.90 -0.75 21.79
CA PRO A 290 -6.25 -1.79 20.84
C PRO A 290 -5.89 -1.39 19.41
N ILE A 291 -5.39 -2.34 18.63
CA ILE A 291 -4.97 -2.11 17.25
C ILE A 291 -5.59 -3.19 16.36
N ALA A 292 -6.25 -2.75 15.29
CA ALA A 292 -6.70 -3.60 14.20
C ALA A 292 -6.01 -3.21 12.89
N ALA A 293 -5.90 -4.14 11.95
CA ALA A 293 -5.25 -3.90 10.67
C ALA A 293 -5.94 -4.62 9.50
N ILE A 294 -5.72 -4.09 8.30
CA ILE A 294 -6.02 -4.76 7.03
C ILE A 294 -4.80 -4.64 6.12
N ILE A 295 -4.46 -5.72 5.41
CA ILE A 295 -3.40 -5.72 4.39
C ILE A 295 -4.00 -6.19 3.07
N ALA A 296 -4.10 -5.26 2.11
CA ALA A 296 -4.65 -5.57 0.78
C ALA A 296 -3.59 -6.14 -0.18
N GLY A 297 -4.01 -7.01 -1.10
CA GLY A 297 -3.18 -7.56 -2.16
C GLY A 297 -2.72 -8.99 -1.89
N ILE A 298 -3.52 -9.83 -1.22
CA ILE A 298 -3.24 -11.26 -1.03
C ILE A 298 -3.24 -11.98 -2.38
N ASN A 299 -4.18 -11.61 -3.26
CA ASN A 299 -4.36 -12.17 -4.60
C ASN A 299 -3.84 -11.22 -5.70
N ALA A 300 -2.92 -10.32 -5.36
CA ALA A 300 -2.27 -9.43 -6.32
C ALA A 300 -1.53 -10.23 -7.40
N ALA A 301 -1.53 -9.71 -8.63
CA ALA A 301 -0.79 -10.35 -9.72
C ALA A 301 0.74 -10.18 -9.49
N PRO A 302 1.52 -11.28 -9.45
CA PRO A 302 2.95 -11.20 -9.15
C PRO A 302 3.72 -10.29 -10.12
N GLY A 303 4.59 -9.43 -9.57
CA GLY A 303 5.41 -8.51 -10.35
C GLY A 303 4.64 -7.37 -11.03
N ARG A 304 3.32 -7.25 -10.82
CA ARG A 304 2.50 -6.16 -11.37
C ARG A 304 2.32 -5.08 -10.31
N VAL A 305 2.36 -3.82 -10.73
CA VAL A 305 1.91 -2.69 -9.90
C VAL A 305 0.39 -2.74 -9.81
N MET A 306 -0.18 -2.75 -8.61
CA MET A 306 -1.62 -2.93 -8.38
C MET A 306 -2.34 -1.60 -8.11
N GLY A 307 -2.05 -0.57 -8.91
CA GLY A 307 -2.72 0.74 -8.89
C GLY A 307 -1.80 1.80 -8.32
N HIS A 308 -1.57 1.78 -7.00
CA HIS A 308 -0.53 2.63 -6.43
C HIS A 308 0.87 2.20 -6.88
N ALA A 309 1.77 3.15 -7.12
CA ALA A 309 3.13 2.88 -7.56
C ALA A 309 3.91 1.95 -6.60
N GLY A 310 3.64 2.06 -5.29
CA GLY A 310 4.23 1.22 -4.26
C GLY A 310 3.61 -0.17 -4.10
N ALA A 311 2.44 -0.43 -4.68
CA ALA A 311 1.67 -1.67 -4.55
C ALA A 311 2.20 -2.76 -5.48
N VAL A 312 3.48 -3.11 -5.29
CA VAL A 312 4.19 -4.22 -5.97
C VAL A 312 5.25 -4.75 -5.02
N ALA A 313 5.39 -6.07 -4.93
CA ALA A 313 6.50 -6.69 -4.21
C ALA A 313 7.76 -6.73 -5.09
N LEU A 314 8.84 -6.12 -4.62
CA LEU A 314 10.15 -6.20 -5.26
C LEU A 314 10.88 -7.49 -4.85
N PRO A 315 11.90 -7.92 -5.62
CA PRO A 315 12.69 -9.09 -5.25
C PRO A 315 13.23 -8.99 -3.80
N GLY A 316 12.94 -10.01 -2.99
CA GLY A 316 13.38 -10.06 -1.59
C GLY A 316 12.54 -9.24 -0.62
N GLU A 317 11.44 -8.60 -1.04
CA GLU A 317 10.45 -8.04 -0.12
C GLU A 317 9.50 -9.13 0.42
N PRO A 318 8.93 -8.94 1.62
CA PRO A 318 7.93 -9.86 2.18
C PRO A 318 6.67 -9.86 1.31
N ASP A 319 6.03 -11.03 1.22
CA ASP A 319 4.71 -11.12 0.61
C ASP A 319 3.61 -10.60 1.55
N THR A 320 2.37 -10.58 1.08
CA THR A 320 1.23 -10.09 1.86
C THR A 320 0.95 -10.96 3.09
N TRP A 321 1.20 -12.27 3.03
CA TRP A 321 1.01 -13.18 4.16
C TRP A 321 2.06 -12.98 5.23
N ASP A 322 3.33 -12.80 4.85
CA ASP A 322 4.42 -12.47 5.79
C ASP A 322 4.05 -11.23 6.63
N LYS A 323 3.41 -10.23 6.02
CA LYS A 323 2.93 -9.02 6.70
C LYS A 323 1.77 -9.29 7.66
N ILE A 324 0.79 -10.09 7.22
CA ILE A 324 -0.35 -10.49 8.06
C ILE A 324 0.13 -11.29 9.27
N GLU A 325 1.00 -12.28 9.06
CA GLU A 325 1.59 -13.10 10.13
C GLU A 325 2.36 -12.23 11.13
N ALA A 326 3.20 -11.30 10.65
CA ALA A 326 3.93 -10.39 11.53
C ALA A 326 3.00 -9.54 12.42
N LEU A 327 1.90 -9.02 11.87
CA LEU A 327 0.92 -8.23 12.61
C LEU A 327 0.13 -9.08 13.61
N LEU A 328 -0.30 -10.29 13.22
CA LEU A 328 -0.93 -11.25 14.12
C LEU A 328 0.00 -11.60 15.29
N ASP A 329 1.28 -11.84 15.02
CA ASP A 329 2.30 -12.09 16.05
C ASP A 329 2.56 -10.87 16.96
N ALA A 330 2.31 -9.65 16.47
CA ALA A 330 2.32 -8.43 17.28
C ALA A 330 1.03 -8.26 18.12
N GLY A 331 0.10 -9.21 18.01
CA GLY A 331 -1.20 -9.23 18.67
C GLY A 331 -2.20 -8.23 18.09
N VAL A 332 -2.01 -7.80 16.83
CA VAL A 332 -2.95 -6.96 16.09
C VAL A 332 -4.10 -7.83 15.58
N GLU A 333 -5.32 -7.33 15.68
CA GLU A 333 -6.48 -8.02 15.08
C GLU A 333 -6.54 -7.70 13.59
N VAL A 334 -6.39 -8.71 12.72
CA VAL A 334 -6.41 -8.51 11.27
C VAL A 334 -7.82 -8.79 10.73
N VAL A 335 -8.39 -7.83 10.01
CA VAL A 335 -9.70 -7.92 9.36
C VAL A 335 -9.55 -8.19 7.86
N ASN A 336 -10.54 -8.82 7.25
CA ASN A 336 -10.55 -9.15 5.83
C ASN A 336 -11.22 -8.09 4.93
N HIS A 337 -11.99 -7.16 5.50
CA HIS A 337 -12.63 -6.06 4.77
C HIS A 337 -12.79 -4.83 5.68
N PRO A 338 -12.67 -3.58 5.18
CA PRO A 338 -12.73 -2.37 6.01
C PRO A 338 -14.07 -2.18 6.74
N SER A 339 -15.17 -2.76 6.26
CA SER A 339 -16.46 -2.75 6.97
C SER A 339 -16.37 -3.36 8.38
N ARG A 340 -15.39 -4.23 8.65
CA ARG A 340 -15.23 -4.94 9.93
C ARG A 340 -14.50 -4.14 11.01
N PHE A 341 -13.81 -3.05 10.68
CA PHE A 341 -13.07 -2.25 11.67
C PHE A 341 -13.95 -1.73 12.82
N GLY A 342 -15.11 -1.14 12.50
CA GLY A 342 -16.03 -0.58 13.49
C GLY A 342 -16.45 -1.60 14.56
N PRO A 343 -17.08 -2.73 14.18
CA PRO A 343 -17.44 -3.79 15.13
C PRO A 343 -16.27 -4.34 15.94
N VAL A 344 -15.12 -4.60 15.28
CA VAL A 344 -13.91 -5.16 15.90
C VAL A 344 -13.34 -4.22 16.97
N LEU A 345 -13.16 -2.94 16.63
CA LEU A 345 -12.60 -1.97 17.56
C LEU A 345 -13.57 -1.64 18.69
N LYS A 346 -14.89 -1.62 18.43
CA LYS A 346 -15.91 -1.44 19.46
C LYS A 346 -15.88 -2.57 20.50
N SER A 347 -15.77 -3.82 20.03
CA SER A 347 -15.62 -5.00 20.88
C SER A 347 -14.30 -4.98 21.67
N SER A 348 -13.21 -4.57 21.04
CA SER A 348 -11.91 -4.46 21.71
C SER A 348 -11.90 -3.40 22.81
N LEU A 349 -12.52 -2.25 22.59
CA LEU A 349 -12.64 -1.18 23.58
C LEU A 349 -13.53 -1.56 24.77
N SER A 350 -14.60 -2.34 24.56
CA SER A 350 -15.47 -2.77 25.65
C SER A 350 -14.86 -3.85 26.55
N ARG A 351 -13.87 -4.61 26.05
CA ARG A 351 -13.14 -5.63 26.81
C ARG A 351 -12.02 -5.07 27.70
N GLN A 352 -11.57 -3.83 27.48
CA GLN A 352 -10.59 -3.21 28.36
C GLN A 352 -11.25 -2.80 29.69
N PRO A 353 -10.64 -3.08 30.86
CA PRO A 353 -11.18 -2.62 32.14
C PRO A 353 -11.31 -1.09 32.10
N GLN A 354 -12.52 -0.58 32.36
CA GLN A 354 -12.81 0.84 32.20
C GLN A 354 -11.77 1.71 32.92
N ARG A 355 -11.21 2.67 32.17
CA ARG A 355 -10.45 3.79 32.74
C ARG A 355 -11.36 4.54 33.71
N LYS A 356 -11.16 4.40 35.03
CA LYS A 356 -11.70 5.38 35.98
C LYS A 356 -11.02 6.72 35.69
N GLY A 357 -11.79 7.69 35.20
CA GLY A 357 -11.35 9.08 35.12
C GLY A 357 -11.07 9.65 36.53
N PRO A 358 -10.39 10.80 36.64
CA PRO A 358 -10.22 11.46 37.92
C PRO A 358 -11.60 11.82 38.49
N GLU A 359 -11.89 11.32 39.70
CA GLU A 359 -13.10 11.66 40.45
C GLU A 359 -13.12 13.17 40.71
N SER A 360 -13.92 13.92 39.96
CA SER A 360 -14.34 15.25 40.40
C SER A 360 -15.34 15.06 41.53
N GLY A 361 -14.86 15.13 42.76
CA GLY A 361 -15.71 15.23 43.93
C GLY A 361 -16.60 16.47 43.83
N ILE A 362 -17.91 16.26 43.90
CA ILE A 362 -18.87 17.01 44.72
C ILE A 362 -20.08 16.08 44.85
N THR A 363 -20.19 15.45 46.02
CA THR A 363 -21.43 14.87 46.53
C THR A 363 -22.25 15.98 47.16
N ALA A 364 -23.46 16.22 46.64
CA ALA A 364 -24.52 16.89 47.37
C ALA A 364 -25.76 16.00 47.31
N THR A 365 -25.98 15.33 48.44
CA THR A 365 -27.15 14.52 48.80
C THR A 365 -28.43 15.33 48.81
N VAL A 366 -29.48 14.89 48.10
CA VAL A 366 -30.88 15.00 48.54
C VAL A 366 -31.66 13.79 48.02
N SER A 367 -32.23 13.00 48.94
CA SER A 367 -33.32 12.06 48.66
C SER A 367 -34.65 12.71 49.03
N PRO A 368 -35.76 12.28 48.41
CA PRO A 368 -36.76 11.60 49.24
C PRO A 368 -37.40 10.36 48.59
N THR A 369 -37.62 9.36 49.46
CA THR A 369 -38.72 8.37 49.60
C THR A 369 -39.97 8.59 48.71
N SER A 370 -40.71 7.60 48.21
CA SER A 370 -41.09 6.26 48.70
C SER A 370 -41.72 5.39 47.59
N GLU A 371 -41.50 4.07 47.65
CA GLU A 371 -42.37 2.89 47.33
C GLU A 371 -43.35 2.93 46.13
N VAL A 372 -43.40 1.91 45.25
CA VAL A 372 -44.26 0.71 45.41
C VAL A 372 -43.72 -0.51 44.59
N ALA A 373 -43.65 -1.65 45.29
CA ALA A 373 -43.82 -3.06 44.91
C ALA A 373 -43.12 -3.70 43.67
N ALA A 374 -42.19 -4.62 43.97
CA ALA A 374 -41.99 -5.90 43.26
C ALA A 374 -42.79 -7.01 44.02
N PRO A 375 -43.06 -8.23 43.49
CA PRO A 375 -41.99 -9.24 43.25
C PRO A 375 -42.36 -10.28 42.13
N LEU A 376 -41.62 -11.34 41.73
CA LEU A 376 -40.94 -12.42 42.46
C LEU A 376 -40.18 -13.34 41.44
N HIS A 377 -38.98 -13.80 41.83
CA HIS A 377 -38.29 -15.09 41.52
C HIS A 377 -37.84 -15.40 40.05
N GLN A 378 -36.66 -15.98 39.80
CA GLN A 378 -35.93 -16.99 40.57
C GLN A 378 -34.44 -17.04 40.15
N GLN A 379 -33.53 -17.07 41.13
CA GLN A 379 -32.13 -17.51 40.94
C GLN A 379 -32.10 -19.04 40.81
N ARG A 380 -31.28 -19.57 39.88
CA ARG A 380 -30.50 -20.80 40.13
C ARG A 380 -29.19 -20.80 39.33
N ARG A 381 -28.11 -21.17 40.03
CA ARG A 381 -26.76 -21.43 39.50
C ARG A 381 -26.76 -22.70 38.64
N THR A 382 -25.91 -22.73 37.60
CA THR A 382 -25.17 -23.93 37.16
C THR A 382 -23.83 -23.54 36.55
N LEU A 383 -22.74 -24.08 37.12
CA LEU A 383 -21.46 -24.30 36.45
C LEU A 383 -21.71 -25.22 35.25
N HIS A 384 -21.30 -24.86 34.04
CA HIS A 384 -20.75 -25.81 33.06
C HIS A 384 -19.82 -25.09 32.08
N SER A 385 -18.63 -25.70 31.97
CA SER A 385 -17.58 -25.53 30.99
C SER A 385 -18.11 -25.55 29.55
N PHE A 386 -17.97 -24.44 28.84
CA PHE A 386 -17.96 -24.45 27.37
C PHE A 386 -16.51 -24.57 26.90
N ALA A 387 -16.23 -25.72 26.29
CA ALA A 387 -15.02 -25.97 25.55
C ALA A 387 -14.87 -24.90 24.47
N ASN A 388 -13.68 -24.30 24.40
CA ASN A 388 -13.23 -23.51 23.25
C ASN A 388 -13.41 -24.36 22.00
N THR A 389 -14.42 -24.06 21.20
CA THR A 389 -14.38 -24.34 19.76
C THR A 389 -13.39 -23.35 19.16
N HIS A 390 -12.09 -23.67 19.28
CA HIS A 390 -11.13 -23.21 18.29
C HIS A 390 -11.66 -23.69 16.94
N GLN A 391 -12.21 -22.77 16.14
CA GLN A 391 -12.35 -23.04 14.72
C GLN A 391 -10.96 -23.43 14.21
N PRO A 392 -10.79 -24.60 13.57
CA PRO A 392 -9.53 -24.92 12.95
C PRO A 392 -9.27 -23.86 11.88
N LEU A 393 -8.13 -23.18 12.00
CA LEU A 393 -7.56 -22.36 10.93
C LEU A 393 -7.57 -23.22 9.65
N PRO A 394 -8.10 -22.71 8.52
CA PRO A 394 -8.09 -23.47 7.28
C PRO A 394 -6.64 -23.81 6.93
N THR A 395 -6.32 -25.10 6.88
CA THR A 395 -5.02 -25.60 6.41
C THR A 395 -4.91 -25.33 4.91
N TYR A 396 -4.37 -24.17 4.55
CA TYR A 396 -4.08 -23.84 3.17
C TYR A 396 -2.72 -24.44 2.79
N LYS A 397 -2.70 -25.28 1.75
CA LYS A 397 -1.43 -25.77 1.20
C LYS A 397 -0.66 -24.58 0.64
N ARG A 398 0.52 -24.32 1.21
CA ARG A 398 1.50 -23.34 0.72
C ARG A 398 1.99 -23.79 -0.67
N SER A 399 1.29 -23.42 -1.74
CA SER A 399 1.80 -23.58 -3.10
C SER A 399 2.74 -22.41 -3.37
N SER A 400 4.04 -22.62 -3.19
CA SER A 400 5.06 -21.66 -3.65
C SER A 400 5.04 -21.62 -5.17
N PRO A 401 4.67 -20.50 -5.83
CA PRO A 401 4.91 -20.38 -7.25
C PRO A 401 6.43 -20.28 -7.44
N ARG A 402 7.03 -21.27 -8.11
CA ARG A 402 8.34 -21.06 -8.73
C ARG A 402 8.17 -19.88 -9.67
N VAL A 403 8.96 -18.81 -9.46
CA VAL A 403 9.10 -17.72 -10.42
C VAL A 403 9.83 -18.30 -11.63
N ALA A 404 9.10 -18.97 -12.50
CA ALA A 404 9.53 -19.27 -13.86
C ALA A 404 9.24 -18.03 -14.71
N ALA A 405 10.24 -17.61 -15.49
CA ALA A 405 10.24 -16.45 -16.37
C ALA A 405 8.87 -16.21 -17.05
N GLY A 406 8.10 -15.28 -16.50
CA GLY A 406 6.82 -14.83 -17.04
C GLY A 406 6.85 -13.31 -17.05
N SER A 407 6.80 -12.71 -18.25
CA SER A 407 6.89 -11.26 -18.42
C SER A 407 5.70 -10.54 -17.78
N SER A 408 5.99 -9.43 -17.08
CA SER A 408 5.09 -8.69 -16.19
C SER A 408 5.09 -7.18 -16.52
N ARG A 409 3.96 -6.45 -16.35
CA ARG A 409 3.71 -5.09 -16.91
C ARG A 409 2.97 -4.10 -16.01
N ARG A 410 3.56 -2.94 -15.72
CA ARG A 410 2.91 -1.64 -15.42
C ARG A 410 3.95 -0.52 -15.31
N THR A 411 5.18 -0.87 -14.99
CA THR A 411 6.38 -0.13 -15.38
C THR A 411 6.80 -0.59 -16.77
N LEU A 412 7.36 0.29 -17.60
CA LEU A 412 7.99 -0.10 -18.86
C LEU A 412 8.90 -1.31 -18.62
N HIS A 413 8.50 -2.45 -19.17
CA HIS A 413 9.28 -3.68 -19.18
C HIS A 413 9.76 -3.91 -20.60
N LEU A 414 11.07 -3.83 -20.80
CA LEU A 414 11.68 -4.17 -22.07
C LEU A 414 11.62 -5.69 -22.28
N ALA A 415 11.15 -6.14 -23.45
CA ALA A 415 11.24 -7.56 -23.80
C ALA A 415 12.71 -8.03 -23.74
N HIS A 416 12.92 -9.35 -23.62
CA HIS A 416 14.25 -9.93 -23.41
C HIS A 416 15.33 -9.35 -24.35
N GLY A 417 15.07 -9.29 -25.65
CA GLY A 417 15.98 -8.69 -26.65
C GLY A 417 16.28 -7.21 -26.37
N PRO A 418 15.28 -6.31 -26.40
CA PRO A 418 15.47 -4.89 -26.07
C PRO A 418 16.12 -4.62 -24.70
N ALA A 419 15.84 -5.44 -23.68
CA ALA A 419 16.45 -5.31 -22.36
C ALA A 419 17.95 -5.60 -22.42
N LEU A 420 18.38 -6.66 -23.11
CA LEU A 420 19.79 -6.96 -23.32
C LEU A 420 20.48 -5.88 -24.16
N GLU A 421 19.78 -5.28 -25.12
CA GLU A 421 20.34 -4.18 -25.92
C GLU A 421 20.64 -2.93 -25.09
N VAL A 422 19.73 -2.54 -24.19
CA VAL A 422 19.99 -1.44 -23.24
C VAL A 422 21.20 -1.74 -22.35
N LEU A 423 21.37 -2.99 -21.91
CA LEU A 423 22.55 -3.40 -21.16
C LEU A 423 23.84 -3.31 -22.00
N ARG A 424 23.82 -3.74 -23.26
CA ARG A 424 24.97 -3.64 -24.18
C ARG A 424 25.38 -2.20 -24.43
N GLN A 425 24.42 -1.29 -24.60
CA GLN A 425 24.67 0.15 -24.73
C GLN A 425 25.37 0.74 -23.49
N CYS A 426 25.17 0.13 -22.33
CA CYS A 426 25.85 0.48 -21.08
C CYS A 426 27.20 -0.25 -20.89
N GLY A 427 27.68 -0.96 -21.92
CA GLY A 427 28.92 -1.72 -21.90
C GLY A 427 28.87 -3.00 -21.07
N ILE A 428 27.67 -3.53 -20.80
CA ILE A 428 27.49 -4.79 -20.05
C ILE A 428 27.55 -5.97 -21.03
N ASN A 429 28.37 -6.97 -20.70
CA ASN A 429 28.49 -8.17 -21.51
C ASN A 429 27.28 -9.10 -21.33
N THR A 430 26.56 -9.34 -22.42
CA THR A 430 25.33 -10.16 -22.44
C THR A 430 25.48 -11.38 -23.34
N HIS A 431 24.85 -12.50 -22.98
CA HIS A 431 24.82 -13.73 -23.77
C HIS A 431 23.40 -14.29 -23.84
N GLU A 432 22.89 -14.59 -25.04
CA GLU A 432 21.48 -15.01 -25.21
C GLU A 432 21.21 -16.45 -24.76
N THR A 433 22.25 -17.28 -24.65
CA THR A 433 22.11 -18.68 -24.23
C THR A 433 22.78 -18.89 -22.87
N PRO A 434 22.02 -19.18 -21.80
CA PRO A 434 22.60 -19.41 -20.49
C PRO A 434 23.40 -20.72 -20.45
N GLN A 435 24.66 -20.63 -20.02
CA GLN A 435 25.50 -21.80 -19.72
C GLN A 435 25.69 -21.89 -18.20
N GLY A 436 25.12 -22.91 -17.56
CA GLY A 436 25.26 -23.14 -16.12
C GLY A 436 24.13 -22.53 -15.26
N THR A 437 24.36 -22.47 -13.95
CA THR A 437 23.36 -22.02 -12.99
C THR A 437 23.17 -20.51 -13.03
N GLN A 438 21.98 -20.05 -13.41
CA GLN A 438 21.59 -18.65 -13.33
C GLN A 438 21.40 -18.20 -11.88
N ARG A 439 21.87 -17.00 -11.59
CA ARG A 439 21.70 -16.35 -10.29
C ARG A 439 21.23 -14.93 -10.49
N MET A 440 20.23 -14.51 -9.72
CA MET A 440 19.68 -13.16 -9.83
C MET A 440 20.59 -12.14 -9.14
N LEU A 441 20.87 -11.05 -9.85
CA LEU A 441 21.49 -9.83 -9.34
C LEU A 441 20.61 -8.65 -9.76
N ALA A 442 20.14 -7.86 -8.81
CA ALA A 442 19.30 -6.71 -9.08
C ALA A 442 19.76 -5.45 -8.33
N VAL A 443 19.47 -4.29 -8.93
CA VAL A 443 19.55 -2.98 -8.30
C VAL A 443 18.13 -2.44 -8.20
N SER A 444 17.72 -2.04 -7.00
CA SER A 444 16.44 -1.38 -6.77
C SER A 444 16.57 -0.37 -5.63
N ILE A 445 15.47 0.09 -5.05
CA ILE A 445 15.45 1.08 -3.98
C ILE A 445 15.15 0.39 -2.66
N ASN A 446 15.99 0.64 -1.66
CA ASN A 446 15.63 0.35 -0.29
C ASN A 446 14.62 1.40 0.19
N ARG A 447 13.34 1.00 0.29
CA ARG A 447 12.25 1.90 0.66
C ARG A 447 12.38 2.52 2.05
N THR A 448 13.18 1.91 2.94
CA THR A 448 13.42 2.41 4.30
C THR A 448 14.50 3.49 4.29
N THR A 449 15.59 3.26 3.55
CA THR A 449 16.73 4.19 3.53
C THR A 449 16.66 5.23 2.43
N SER A 450 15.75 5.08 1.47
CA SER A 450 15.66 5.90 0.25
C SER A 450 16.99 5.94 -0.53
N LEU A 451 17.72 4.82 -0.55
CA LEU A 451 18.98 4.65 -1.27
C LEU A 451 18.89 3.47 -2.24
N PRO A 452 19.63 3.49 -3.36
CA PRO A 452 19.83 2.31 -4.17
C PRO A 452 20.38 1.14 -3.33
N CYS A 453 19.87 -0.06 -3.56
CA CYS A 453 20.32 -1.28 -2.93
C CYS A 453 20.57 -2.38 -3.95
N ILE A 454 21.48 -3.28 -3.60
CA ILE A 454 21.82 -4.45 -4.40
C ILE A 454 21.15 -5.66 -3.77
N ILE A 455 20.46 -6.43 -4.61
CA ILE A 455 19.73 -7.64 -4.22
C ILE A 455 20.35 -8.81 -4.97
N ALA A 456 20.84 -9.81 -4.25
CA ALA A 456 21.46 -10.99 -4.83
C ALA A 456 20.82 -12.26 -4.27
N HIS A 457 20.57 -13.25 -5.13
CA HIS A 457 20.01 -14.54 -4.71
C HIS A 457 21.08 -15.42 -4.05
N TYR A 458 20.78 -15.96 -2.86
CA TYR A 458 21.66 -16.90 -2.15
C TYR A 458 21.28 -18.36 -2.45
N PRO A 459 22.22 -19.21 -2.91
CA PRO A 459 21.94 -20.64 -3.09
C PRO A 459 21.74 -21.31 -1.72
N GLY A 460 20.55 -21.81 -1.43
CA GLY A 460 20.31 -22.72 -0.29
C GLY A 460 19.23 -22.31 0.73
N ARG A 461 18.49 -21.22 0.53
CA ARG A 461 17.32 -20.89 1.37
C ARG A 461 16.08 -20.61 0.51
N THR A 462 15.20 -21.58 0.44
CA THR A 462 13.79 -21.35 0.09
C THR A 462 13.09 -20.87 1.37
N ASN A 463 12.63 -19.61 1.39
CA ASN A 463 11.63 -19.08 2.33
C ASN A 463 12.09 -18.58 3.72
N ASN A 464 13.26 -17.94 3.87
CA ASN A 464 13.48 -17.12 5.08
C ASN A 464 14.31 -15.87 4.78
N VAL A 465 13.64 -14.72 4.89
CA VAL A 465 14.15 -13.35 4.77
C VAL A 465 15.21 -13.13 5.86
N ALA A 466 16.47 -12.98 5.46
CA ALA A 466 17.40 -12.23 6.29
C ALA A 466 17.09 -10.73 6.07
N PRO A 467 17.25 -9.86 7.09
CA PRO A 467 17.17 -8.42 6.88
C PRO A 467 18.17 -8.01 5.77
N PRO A 468 18.02 -6.83 5.14
CA PRO A 468 18.91 -6.35 4.07
C PRO A 468 20.30 -6.02 4.63
N GLY A 469 21.02 -7.05 5.07
CA GLY A 469 22.43 -7.09 5.36
C GLY A 469 23.09 -7.80 4.18
N TYR A 470 23.65 -6.99 3.29
CA TYR A 470 24.59 -7.34 2.23
C TYR A 470 25.11 -8.78 2.28
N LEU A 471 24.67 -9.61 1.34
CA LEU A 471 25.32 -10.88 1.03
C LEU A 471 25.93 -10.82 -0.37
N ILE A 472 27.04 -10.09 -0.49
CA ILE A 472 27.98 -10.21 -1.62
C ILE A 472 29.00 -11.35 -1.35
N LEU A 473 29.04 -11.90 -0.12
CA LEU A 473 30.20 -12.65 0.37
C LEU A 473 30.21 -14.17 0.13
N SER A 474 29.38 -14.72 -0.76
CA SER A 474 29.51 -16.14 -1.16
C SER A 474 29.72 -16.33 -2.66
N PHE A 475 30.24 -15.31 -3.35
CA PHE A 475 30.25 -15.23 -4.81
C PHE A 475 31.62 -14.91 -5.40
N LEU A 476 32.73 -15.47 -4.90
CA LEU A 476 34.03 -15.00 -5.38
C LEU A 476 35.01 -16.14 -5.64
N ASP A 477 35.04 -16.56 -6.91
CA ASP A 477 36.29 -16.89 -7.60
C ASP A 477 36.75 -15.74 -8.54
N SER A 478 35.94 -14.68 -8.76
CA SER A 478 36.29 -13.49 -9.59
C SER A 478 35.68 -12.15 -9.11
N PRO A 479 36.26 -11.46 -8.09
CA PRO A 479 35.71 -10.23 -7.50
C PRO A 479 35.67 -8.98 -8.40
N ASP A 480 36.55 -8.84 -9.38
CA ASP A 480 36.67 -7.60 -10.16
C ASP A 480 35.60 -7.47 -11.27
N GLN A 481 35.25 -8.58 -11.92
CA GLN A 481 34.20 -8.59 -12.95
C GLN A 481 32.82 -8.31 -12.34
N LEU A 482 32.51 -8.94 -11.20
CA LEU A 482 31.25 -8.72 -10.50
C LEU A 482 31.15 -7.27 -9.97
N ARG A 483 32.25 -6.71 -9.46
CA ARG A 483 32.30 -5.31 -9.03
C ARG A 483 32.03 -4.35 -10.19
N THR A 484 32.60 -4.62 -11.36
CA THR A 484 32.37 -3.84 -12.57
C THR A 484 30.92 -3.91 -13.00
N LEU A 485 30.35 -5.12 -13.08
CA LEU A 485 28.93 -5.31 -13.42
C LEU A 485 28.02 -4.55 -12.46
N VAL A 486 28.23 -4.68 -11.15
CA VAL A 486 27.43 -3.97 -10.14
C VAL A 486 27.47 -2.45 -10.34
N ARG A 487 28.65 -1.88 -10.63
CA ARG A 487 28.78 -0.44 -10.92
C ARG A 487 27.97 -0.05 -12.16
N GLN A 488 28.11 -0.80 -13.25
CA GLN A 488 27.37 -0.53 -14.49
C GLN A 488 25.85 -0.62 -14.29
N LEU A 489 25.37 -1.60 -13.50
CA LEU A 489 23.93 -1.72 -13.19
C LEU A 489 23.44 -0.54 -12.33
N VAL A 490 24.25 -0.06 -11.38
CA VAL A 490 23.93 1.13 -10.58
C VAL A 490 23.95 2.40 -11.43
N ASP A 491 24.93 2.54 -12.33
CA ASP A 491 25.02 3.68 -13.24
C ASP A 491 23.80 3.71 -14.19
N LEU A 492 23.41 2.56 -14.76
CA LEU A 492 22.17 2.43 -15.54
C LEU A 492 20.94 2.80 -14.71
N PHE A 493 20.85 2.27 -13.49
CA PHE A 493 19.73 2.53 -12.58
C PHE A 493 19.55 4.03 -12.32
N ILE A 494 20.64 4.76 -12.09
CA ILE A 494 20.61 6.21 -11.84
C ILE A 494 20.37 6.99 -13.13
N ALA A 495 21.13 6.70 -14.19
CA ALA A 495 21.10 7.47 -15.44
C ALA A 495 19.76 7.37 -16.17
N LYS A 496 19.13 6.19 -16.12
CA LYS A 496 17.83 5.94 -16.75
C LYS A 496 16.65 6.03 -15.78
N GLU A 497 16.89 6.51 -14.57
CA GLU A 497 15.85 6.69 -13.55
C GLU A 497 14.99 5.44 -13.34
N ALA A 498 15.65 4.28 -13.31
CA ALA A 498 14.97 3.01 -13.20
C ALA A 498 14.36 2.82 -11.80
N PHE A 499 13.35 1.98 -11.73
CA PHE A 499 12.75 1.49 -10.49
C PHE A 499 13.34 0.14 -10.06
N LEU A 500 13.61 -0.73 -11.04
CA LEU A 500 14.25 -2.03 -10.83
C LEU A 500 15.10 -2.36 -12.06
N VAL A 501 16.36 -2.69 -11.83
CA VAL A 501 17.28 -3.25 -12.82
C VAL A 501 17.65 -4.64 -12.33
N GLN A 502 16.95 -5.66 -12.81
CA GLN A 502 17.21 -7.06 -12.44
C GLN A 502 17.91 -7.77 -13.59
N THR A 503 18.91 -8.59 -13.28
CA THR A 503 19.67 -9.38 -14.23
C THR A 503 19.84 -10.80 -13.73
N TYR A 504 19.97 -11.74 -14.66
CA TYR A 504 20.35 -13.11 -14.37
C TYR A 504 21.76 -13.34 -14.88
N VAL A 505 22.62 -13.79 -13.98
CA VAL A 505 24.05 -13.92 -14.21
C VAL A 505 24.44 -15.39 -14.18
N THR A 506 25.27 -15.80 -15.11
CA THR A 506 25.92 -17.11 -15.12
C THR A 506 27.43 -16.95 -15.05
N MET A 507 28.09 -17.97 -14.51
CA MET A 507 29.55 -18.06 -14.47
C MET A 507 29.97 -19.07 -15.54
N ALA A 508 30.51 -18.58 -16.66
CA ALA A 508 30.94 -19.42 -17.78
C ALA A 508 32.49 -19.52 -17.82
N PRO A 509 33.06 -20.62 -18.34
CA PRO A 509 34.50 -20.69 -18.62
C PRO A 509 34.91 -19.57 -19.59
N ALA A 510 36.00 -18.87 -19.31
CA ALA A 510 36.47 -17.80 -20.18
C ALA A 510 36.84 -18.34 -21.59
N PRO A 511 36.50 -17.63 -22.67
CA PRO A 511 36.61 -18.14 -24.04
C PRO A 511 38.05 -18.30 -24.56
N THR A 512 39.08 -17.91 -23.81
CA THR A 512 40.49 -17.92 -24.27
C THR A 512 41.36 -18.92 -23.48
N PRO A 513 41.88 -19.99 -24.11
CA PRO A 513 42.94 -20.81 -23.54
C PRO A 513 44.25 -20.00 -23.53
N GLY A 514 44.77 -19.68 -22.34
CA GLY A 514 46.10 -19.06 -22.19
C GLY A 514 46.23 -17.88 -21.21
N SER A 515 45.15 -17.45 -20.55
CA SER A 515 45.23 -16.39 -19.52
C SER A 515 45.45 -16.95 -18.11
N SER A 516 46.01 -16.12 -17.22
CA SER A 516 46.36 -16.46 -15.82
C SER A 516 45.22 -17.16 -15.08
N PRO A 517 45.50 -18.02 -14.06
CA PRO A 517 44.49 -18.82 -13.38
C PRO A 517 43.30 -18.02 -12.81
N GLU A 518 43.47 -16.72 -12.54
CA GLU A 518 42.43 -15.78 -12.08
C GLU A 518 41.42 -15.34 -13.17
N ARG A 519 41.66 -15.64 -14.45
CA ARG A 519 40.79 -15.23 -15.58
C ARG A 519 39.95 -16.37 -16.17
N ARG A 520 39.86 -17.53 -15.50
CA ARG A 520 39.18 -18.72 -16.04
C ARG A 520 37.66 -18.67 -16.05
N THR A 521 37.03 -17.70 -15.38
CA THR A 521 35.57 -17.60 -15.28
C THR A 521 35.10 -16.19 -15.63
N ALA A 522 34.19 -16.11 -16.61
CA ALA A 522 33.58 -14.88 -17.08
C ALA A 522 32.15 -14.75 -16.50
N VAL A 523 31.84 -13.56 -15.98
CA VAL A 523 30.49 -13.17 -15.54
C VAL A 523 29.69 -12.79 -16.79
N GLN A 524 28.62 -13.52 -17.09
CA GLN A 524 27.76 -13.27 -18.25
C GLN A 524 26.33 -12.97 -17.82
N VAL A 525 25.77 -11.86 -18.30
CA VAL A 525 24.34 -11.55 -18.12
C VAL A 525 23.55 -12.27 -19.19
N THR A 526 22.66 -13.16 -18.78
CA THR A 526 21.89 -14.01 -19.69
C THR A 526 20.46 -13.58 -19.88
N ASP A 527 19.93 -12.78 -18.97
CA ASP A 527 18.57 -12.27 -19.02
C ASP A 527 18.46 -11.01 -18.15
N ALA A 528 17.49 -10.15 -18.43
CA ALA A 528 17.29 -8.89 -17.75
C ALA A 528 15.81 -8.53 -17.64
N TYR A 529 15.43 -8.01 -16.48
CA TYR A 529 14.12 -7.48 -16.17
C TYR A 529 14.31 -6.03 -15.72
N LEU A 530 14.08 -5.09 -16.63
CA LEU A 530 14.24 -3.66 -16.41
C LEU A 530 12.86 -3.02 -16.25
N CYS A 531 12.70 -2.19 -15.21
CA CYS A 531 11.48 -1.47 -14.92
C CYS A 531 11.77 0.02 -14.78
N PHE A 532 11.04 0.83 -15.52
CA PHE A 532 11.14 2.29 -15.50
C PHE A 532 9.82 2.91 -15.07
N ASP A 533 9.91 4.14 -14.56
CA ASP A 533 8.76 4.87 -14.03
C ASP A 533 8.06 5.69 -15.11
N ASP A 534 6.86 5.25 -15.51
CA ASP A 534 6.02 5.92 -16.51
C ASP A 534 5.63 7.34 -16.10
N ALA A 535 5.67 7.69 -14.81
CA ALA A 535 5.47 9.06 -14.37
C ALA A 535 6.52 10.01 -14.95
N ALA A 536 7.79 9.59 -15.03
CA ALA A 536 8.88 10.42 -15.54
C ALA A 536 8.70 10.78 -17.03
N LEU A 537 8.20 9.82 -17.82
CA LEU A 537 7.83 10.06 -19.21
C LEU A 537 6.64 11.01 -19.31
N ARG A 538 5.53 10.70 -18.63
CA ARG A 538 4.28 11.47 -18.75
C ARG A 538 4.40 12.90 -18.23
N SER A 539 5.23 13.14 -17.22
CA SER A 539 5.36 14.44 -16.57
C SER A 539 6.41 15.35 -17.20
N GLY A 540 7.45 14.79 -17.83
CA GLY A 540 8.60 15.58 -18.31
C GLY A 540 9.26 15.05 -19.57
N ASN A 541 8.63 14.10 -20.28
CA ASN A 541 9.18 13.42 -21.47
C ASN A 541 10.59 12.83 -21.24
N ARG A 542 10.87 12.41 -20.01
CA ARG A 542 12.19 11.86 -19.64
C ARG A 542 12.27 10.39 -20.03
N GLN A 543 13.47 9.96 -20.41
CA GLN A 543 13.74 8.58 -20.84
C GLN A 543 12.89 8.12 -22.03
N ALA A 544 12.47 9.05 -22.89
CA ALA A 544 11.64 8.77 -24.06
C ALA A 544 12.29 7.75 -25.02
N ASP A 545 13.62 7.70 -25.06
CA ASP A 545 14.42 6.72 -25.80
C ASP A 545 14.29 5.29 -25.24
N VAL A 546 14.14 5.13 -23.92
CA VAL A 546 13.87 3.82 -23.32
C VAL A 546 12.42 3.45 -23.54
N HIS A 547 11.49 4.40 -23.35
CA HIS A 547 10.06 4.18 -23.55
C HIS A 547 9.67 3.91 -25.00
N SER A 548 10.44 4.37 -25.99
CA SER A 548 10.21 4.01 -27.39
C SER A 548 10.57 2.55 -27.71
N LEU A 549 11.39 1.91 -26.87
CA LEU A 549 11.65 0.47 -26.93
C LEU A 549 10.52 -0.36 -26.31
N ARG A 550 9.44 0.29 -25.81
CA ARG A 550 8.23 -0.39 -25.37
C ARG A 550 7.62 -1.11 -26.56
N ASP A 551 7.67 -2.42 -26.50
CA ASP A 551 6.87 -3.24 -27.38
C ASP A 551 5.38 -3.02 -27.06
N LEU A 552 4.63 -2.31 -27.90
CA LEU A 552 3.19 -2.10 -27.69
C LEU A 552 2.38 -3.38 -27.97
N ASP A 553 2.92 -4.28 -28.81
CA ASP A 553 2.38 -5.63 -29.00
C ASP A 553 2.62 -6.51 -27.77
N CYS A 554 3.40 -6.00 -26.81
CA CYS A 554 3.55 -6.69 -25.56
C CYS A 554 2.17 -6.88 -24.93
N PHE A 555 1.26 -5.90 -24.81
CA PHE A 555 -0.07 -6.10 -24.20
C PHE A 555 -0.74 -7.36 -24.76
N ARG A 556 -0.72 -8.44 -23.97
CA ARG A 556 -1.22 -9.74 -24.44
C ARG A 556 -2.75 -9.76 -24.40
N ASP A 557 -3.35 -8.77 -23.73
CA ASP A 557 -4.78 -8.62 -23.59
C ASP A 557 -5.21 -7.23 -24.09
N PRO A 558 -6.02 -7.15 -25.17
CA PRO A 558 -6.53 -5.89 -25.73
C PRO A 558 -7.31 -5.04 -24.72
N ALA A 559 -7.94 -5.66 -23.70
CA ALA A 559 -8.71 -4.94 -22.69
C ALA A 559 -7.79 -4.11 -21.77
N GLU A 560 -6.58 -4.60 -21.45
CA GLU A 560 -5.61 -3.83 -20.66
C GLU A 560 -5.17 -2.57 -21.42
N ALA A 561 -4.87 -2.68 -22.73
CA ALA A 561 -4.46 -1.55 -23.55
C ALA A 561 -5.59 -0.52 -23.74
N SER A 562 -6.82 -0.99 -23.97
CA SER A 562 -8.01 -0.15 -24.10
C SER A 562 -8.34 0.58 -22.79
N ALA A 563 -8.21 -0.08 -21.65
CA ALA A 563 -8.42 0.54 -20.35
C ALA A 563 -7.37 1.63 -20.04
N GLU A 564 -6.09 1.37 -20.34
CA GLU A 564 -4.99 2.31 -20.05
C GLU A 564 -5.17 3.66 -20.78
N SER A 565 -5.68 3.67 -22.02
CA SER A 565 -5.92 4.91 -22.77
C SER A 565 -6.99 5.82 -22.15
N HIS A 566 -7.83 5.27 -21.27
CA HIS A 566 -8.86 6.00 -20.52
C HIS A 566 -8.45 6.27 -19.06
N GLY A 567 -7.19 5.98 -18.68
CA GLY A 567 -6.71 6.11 -17.32
C GLY A 567 -7.26 5.06 -16.36
N ILE A 568 -7.83 3.96 -16.88
CA ILE A 568 -8.36 2.85 -16.10
C ILE A 568 -7.28 1.81 -15.90
N VAL A 569 -7.22 1.31 -14.68
CA VAL A 569 -6.14 0.47 -14.22
C VAL A 569 -6.65 -0.97 -14.18
N TYR A 570 -6.66 -1.62 -15.35
CA TYR A 570 -7.13 -3.00 -15.54
C TYR A 570 -5.96 -3.99 -15.52
N ILE A 571 -6.09 -5.10 -14.80
CA ILE A 571 -5.19 -6.27 -14.86
C ILE A 571 -6.06 -7.51 -14.99
N LYS A 572 -5.78 -8.32 -16.00
CA LYS A 572 -6.37 -9.67 -16.08
C LYS A 572 -5.71 -10.59 -15.06
N LEU A 573 -6.52 -11.29 -14.28
CA LEU A 573 -6.07 -12.21 -13.24
C LEU A 573 -6.15 -13.67 -13.70
N GLY A 574 -5.17 -14.45 -13.24
CA GLY A 574 -4.99 -15.85 -13.60
C GLY A 574 -4.12 -16.01 -14.85
N ARG A 575 -3.28 -17.05 -14.84
CA ARG A 575 -2.52 -17.46 -16.02
C ARG A 575 -3.32 -18.51 -16.78
N SER A 576 -3.29 -18.49 -18.11
CA SER A 576 -4.03 -19.45 -18.95
C SER A 576 -3.64 -20.91 -18.70
N ASP A 577 -2.42 -21.16 -18.21
CA ASP A 577 -1.90 -22.48 -17.83
C ASP A 577 -2.29 -22.92 -16.40
N SER A 578 -2.97 -22.06 -15.64
CA SER A 578 -3.35 -22.37 -14.25
C SER A 578 -4.67 -23.14 -14.17
N SER A 579 -4.73 -24.13 -13.28
CA SER A 579 -5.95 -24.91 -13.02
C SER A 579 -7.11 -24.08 -12.47
N ASP A 580 -6.85 -22.90 -11.90
CA ASP A 580 -7.87 -21.96 -11.41
C ASP A 580 -8.33 -20.96 -12.47
N TYR A 581 -7.76 -20.98 -13.68
CA TYR A 581 -8.01 -19.96 -14.72
C TYR A 581 -9.48 -19.86 -15.11
N ALA A 582 -10.13 -21.00 -15.36
CA ALA A 582 -11.54 -21.08 -15.73
C ALA A 582 -12.48 -20.73 -14.56
N ARG A 583 -12.02 -20.88 -13.31
CA ARG A 583 -12.81 -20.56 -12.11
C ARG A 583 -12.85 -19.06 -11.83
N ARG A 584 -11.96 -18.27 -12.43
CA ARG A 584 -11.90 -16.81 -12.30
C ARG A 584 -12.95 -16.16 -13.17
N ASN A 585 -14.17 -16.10 -12.66
CA ASN A 585 -15.39 -15.78 -13.40
C ASN A 585 -16.16 -14.57 -12.84
N ILE A 586 -15.62 -13.85 -11.85
CA ILE A 586 -16.21 -12.62 -11.32
C ILE A 586 -15.44 -11.42 -11.87
N GLY A 587 -16.07 -10.61 -12.72
CA GLY A 587 -15.53 -9.33 -13.14
C GLY A 587 -15.58 -8.33 -11.98
N THR A 588 -14.52 -7.56 -11.72
CA THR A 588 -14.55 -6.53 -10.67
C THR A 588 -14.48 -5.13 -11.27
N LEU A 589 -15.26 -4.19 -10.73
CA LEU A 589 -15.19 -2.75 -11.03
C LEU A 589 -15.16 -2.00 -9.70
N VAL A 590 -14.01 -1.40 -9.38
CA VAL A 590 -13.78 -0.75 -8.10
C VAL A 590 -13.11 0.61 -8.31
N ASN A 591 -13.25 1.51 -7.34
CA ASN A 591 -12.48 2.76 -7.31
C ASN A 591 -11.48 2.77 -6.15
N GLY A 592 -10.26 3.20 -6.45
CA GLY A 592 -9.13 3.24 -5.54
C GLY A 592 -8.43 1.88 -5.40
N ALA A 593 -7.14 1.86 -5.71
CA ALA A 593 -6.28 0.68 -5.75
C ALA A 593 -6.38 -0.24 -4.51
N GLY A 594 -6.32 0.34 -3.31
CA GLY A 594 -6.38 -0.43 -2.06
C GLY A 594 -7.71 -1.16 -1.89
N LEU A 595 -8.82 -0.48 -2.16
CA LEU A 595 -10.16 -1.09 -2.11
C LEU A 595 -10.35 -2.12 -3.21
N ALA A 596 -9.80 -1.88 -4.40
CA ALA A 596 -9.82 -2.84 -5.51
C ALA A 596 -9.06 -4.13 -5.15
N MET A 597 -7.87 -4.01 -4.56
CA MET A 597 -7.10 -5.17 -4.09
C MET A 597 -7.85 -5.93 -3.00
N ASN A 598 -8.38 -5.21 -2.01
CA ASN A 598 -9.12 -5.84 -0.92
C ASN A 598 -10.44 -6.49 -1.40
N THR A 599 -11.10 -5.91 -2.41
CA THR A 599 -12.31 -6.50 -3.01
C THR A 599 -11.99 -7.86 -3.64
N VAL A 600 -10.87 -7.95 -4.38
CA VAL A 600 -10.40 -9.22 -4.94
C VAL A 600 -10.10 -10.24 -3.83
N ASP A 601 -9.47 -9.80 -2.73
CA ASP A 601 -9.15 -10.65 -1.59
C ASP A 601 -10.40 -11.15 -0.86
N ALA A 602 -11.33 -10.25 -0.54
CA ALA A 602 -12.53 -10.58 0.20
C ALA A 602 -13.52 -11.43 -0.63
N LEU A 603 -13.57 -11.25 -1.96
CA LEU A 603 -14.28 -12.20 -2.85
C LEU A 603 -13.65 -13.59 -2.80
N ALA A 604 -12.32 -13.70 -2.71
CA ALA A 604 -11.64 -14.97 -2.57
C ALA A 604 -11.94 -15.65 -1.22
N ASP A 605 -12.04 -14.87 -0.14
CA ASP A 605 -12.45 -15.35 1.18
C ASP A 605 -13.90 -15.85 1.20
N ALA A 606 -14.78 -15.22 0.41
CA ALA A 606 -16.16 -15.65 0.20
C ALA A 606 -16.30 -16.89 -0.72
N GLY A 607 -15.19 -17.47 -1.18
CA GLY A 607 -15.17 -18.65 -2.07
C GLY A 607 -15.24 -18.32 -3.57
N GLY A 608 -15.27 -17.05 -3.94
CA GLY A 608 -15.24 -16.57 -5.32
C GLY A 608 -13.82 -16.49 -5.91
N LYS A 609 -13.74 -16.16 -7.19
CA LYS A 609 -12.47 -15.84 -7.86
C LYS A 609 -12.66 -14.72 -8.87
N ALA A 610 -11.96 -13.61 -8.64
CA ALA A 610 -11.96 -12.49 -9.56
C ALA A 610 -11.22 -12.83 -10.88
N ALA A 611 -11.85 -12.49 -12.00
CA ALA A 611 -11.33 -12.55 -13.37
C ALA A 611 -10.28 -11.46 -13.62
N ASN A 612 -10.46 -10.32 -12.97
CA ASN A 612 -9.63 -9.14 -13.14
C ASN A 612 -9.48 -8.37 -11.82
N PHE A 613 -8.47 -7.51 -11.79
CA PHE A 613 -8.36 -6.36 -10.90
C PHE A 613 -8.66 -5.11 -11.74
N LEU A 614 -9.54 -4.23 -11.27
CA LEU A 614 -9.84 -2.98 -11.95
C LEU A 614 -9.96 -1.86 -10.93
N ASP A 615 -9.14 -0.83 -11.12
CA ASP A 615 -9.27 0.46 -10.44
C ASP A 615 -9.63 1.55 -11.47
N THR A 616 -10.80 2.15 -11.30
CA THR A 616 -11.31 3.25 -12.13
C THR A 616 -10.68 4.61 -11.78
N GLY A 617 -9.89 4.66 -10.71
CA GLY A 617 -9.26 5.86 -10.17
C GLY A 617 -10.20 6.69 -9.29
N GLY A 618 -9.61 7.60 -8.50
CA GLY A 618 -10.36 8.49 -7.59
C GLY A 618 -11.19 9.58 -8.28
N LYS A 619 -11.17 9.67 -9.61
CA LYS A 619 -11.88 10.69 -10.41
C LYS A 619 -12.81 10.07 -11.45
N ALA A 620 -13.30 8.85 -11.17
CA ALA A 620 -14.17 8.12 -12.07
C ALA A 620 -15.38 8.98 -12.50
N THR A 621 -15.62 9.01 -13.81
CA THR A 621 -16.77 9.62 -14.48
C THR A 621 -17.68 8.53 -15.05
N SER A 622 -18.90 8.89 -15.46
CA SER A 622 -19.81 7.96 -16.14
C SER A 622 -19.18 7.29 -17.36
N GLU A 623 -18.37 8.03 -18.13
CA GLU A 623 -17.63 7.49 -19.27
C GLU A 623 -16.60 6.43 -18.83
N THR A 624 -15.80 6.70 -17.79
CA THR A 624 -14.83 5.71 -17.30
C THR A 624 -15.52 4.47 -16.73
N VAL A 625 -16.71 4.60 -16.14
CA VAL A 625 -17.51 3.44 -15.68
C VAL A 625 -17.95 2.60 -16.87
N LYS A 626 -18.48 3.23 -17.94
CA LYS A 626 -18.85 2.53 -19.17
C LYS A 626 -17.66 1.79 -19.79
N ARG A 627 -16.51 2.46 -19.95
CA ARG A 627 -15.28 1.84 -20.46
C ARG A 627 -14.77 0.70 -19.60
N SER A 628 -15.03 0.77 -18.29
CA SER A 628 -14.70 -0.32 -17.36
C SER A 628 -15.58 -1.56 -17.61
N PHE A 629 -16.88 -1.38 -17.84
CA PHE A 629 -17.75 -2.47 -18.27
C PHE A 629 -17.28 -3.08 -19.60
N GLU A 630 -16.99 -2.25 -20.61
CA GLU A 630 -16.48 -2.72 -21.91
C GLU A 630 -15.18 -3.54 -21.76
N ALA A 631 -14.26 -3.12 -20.89
CA ALA A 631 -13.02 -3.86 -20.63
C ALA A 631 -13.27 -5.21 -19.93
N ILE A 632 -14.19 -5.27 -18.96
CA ILE A 632 -14.56 -6.51 -18.26
C ILE A 632 -15.24 -7.49 -19.21
N LEU A 633 -16.16 -7.01 -20.06
CA LEU A 633 -16.96 -7.83 -20.97
C LEU A 633 -16.15 -8.48 -22.10
N GLN A 634 -14.92 -8.01 -22.36
CA GLN A 634 -14.00 -8.67 -23.28
C GLN A 634 -13.51 -10.04 -22.76
N ASP A 635 -13.56 -10.28 -21.45
CA ASP A 635 -13.18 -11.56 -20.85
C ASP A 635 -14.37 -12.52 -20.76
N GLN A 636 -14.41 -13.50 -21.68
CA GLN A 636 -15.47 -14.51 -21.78
C GLN A 636 -15.62 -15.40 -20.52
N ARG A 637 -14.64 -15.38 -19.61
CA ARG A 637 -14.75 -16.06 -18.31
C ARG A 637 -15.75 -15.39 -17.38
N VAL A 638 -16.00 -14.10 -17.55
CA VAL A 638 -16.85 -13.31 -16.64
C VAL A 638 -18.30 -13.79 -16.75
N LYS A 639 -18.86 -14.24 -15.62
CA LYS A 639 -20.24 -14.70 -15.48
C LYS A 639 -21.05 -13.85 -14.49
N CYS A 640 -20.40 -12.96 -13.76
CA CYS A 640 -21.02 -11.96 -12.89
C CYS A 640 -20.06 -10.77 -12.74
N ILE A 641 -20.59 -9.56 -12.66
CA ILE A 641 -19.78 -8.36 -12.37
C ILE A 641 -20.08 -7.87 -10.96
N PHE A 642 -19.04 -7.65 -10.18
CA PHE A 642 -19.10 -7.08 -8.84
C PHE A 642 -18.59 -5.64 -8.86
N VAL A 643 -19.49 -4.70 -8.66
CA VAL A 643 -19.21 -3.27 -8.58
C VAL A 643 -19.14 -2.87 -7.11
N ASN A 644 -17.96 -2.52 -6.61
CA ASN A 644 -17.78 -2.05 -5.24
C ASN A 644 -17.21 -0.65 -5.26
N ILE A 645 -18.01 0.33 -4.86
CA ILE A 645 -17.66 1.74 -4.97
C ILE A 645 -17.73 2.40 -3.60
N PHE A 646 -16.66 3.11 -3.27
CA PHE A 646 -16.64 4.01 -2.13
C PHE A 646 -16.55 5.46 -2.60
N GLY A 647 -17.63 6.21 -2.41
CA GLY A 647 -17.75 7.61 -2.73
C GLY A 647 -16.88 8.47 -1.82
N GLY A 648 -15.66 8.75 -2.25
CA GLY A 648 -14.78 9.75 -1.66
C GLY A 648 -14.88 11.06 -2.43
N LEU A 649 -13.97 11.22 -3.39
CA LEU A 649 -13.97 12.30 -4.39
C LEU A 649 -15.10 12.15 -5.42
N THR A 650 -15.39 10.92 -5.81
CA THR A 650 -16.51 10.61 -6.70
C THR A 650 -17.77 10.43 -5.88
N LEU A 651 -18.87 11.09 -6.27
CA LEU A 651 -20.14 11.00 -5.55
C LEU A 651 -20.89 9.71 -5.92
N GLY A 652 -21.48 9.03 -4.93
CA GLY A 652 -22.16 7.74 -5.12
C GLY A 652 -23.32 7.81 -6.12
N ASP A 653 -24.08 8.90 -6.13
CA ASP A 653 -25.17 9.17 -7.07
C ASP A 653 -24.70 9.34 -8.52
N MET A 654 -23.56 10.00 -8.73
CA MET A 654 -22.97 10.13 -10.08
C MET A 654 -22.55 8.77 -10.64
N ILE A 655 -21.93 7.92 -9.81
CA ILE A 655 -21.56 6.56 -10.22
C ILE A 655 -22.80 5.71 -10.50
N ALA A 656 -23.82 5.80 -9.64
CA ALA A 656 -25.07 5.07 -9.83
C ALA A 656 -25.70 5.41 -11.19
N ARG A 657 -25.77 6.71 -11.55
CA ARG A 657 -26.23 7.14 -12.88
C ARG A 657 -25.35 6.61 -14.00
N GLY A 658 -24.03 6.62 -13.81
CA GLY A 658 -23.08 6.04 -14.77
C GLY A 658 -23.31 4.53 -15.02
N ILE A 659 -23.62 3.77 -13.97
CA ILE A 659 -23.96 2.34 -14.07
C ILE A 659 -25.27 2.17 -14.85
N VAL A 660 -26.32 2.92 -14.52
CA VAL A 660 -27.62 2.85 -15.22
C VAL A 660 -27.45 3.18 -16.70
N LEU A 661 -26.67 4.21 -17.04
CA LEU A 661 -26.35 4.57 -18.42
C LEU A 661 -25.58 3.46 -19.15
N ALA A 662 -24.60 2.83 -18.48
CA ALA A 662 -23.86 1.71 -19.06
C ALA A 662 -24.78 0.51 -19.37
N PHE A 663 -25.81 0.26 -18.54
CA PHE A 663 -26.83 -0.76 -18.81
C PHE A 663 -27.71 -0.44 -20.02
N GLN A 664 -27.99 0.83 -20.29
CA GLN A 664 -28.75 1.25 -21.47
C GLN A 664 -27.91 1.12 -22.75
N ASP A 665 -26.63 1.50 -22.68
CA ASP A 665 -25.74 1.48 -23.84
C ASP A 665 -25.23 0.07 -24.19
N LEU A 666 -25.13 -0.82 -23.20
CA LEU A 666 -24.59 -2.19 -23.33
C LEU A 666 -25.67 -3.25 -23.04
N GLU A 667 -26.94 -2.93 -23.36
CA GLU A 667 -28.11 -3.73 -23.02
C GLU A 667 -27.96 -5.19 -23.48
N GLU A 668 -27.52 -5.42 -24.72
CA GLU A 668 -27.35 -6.78 -25.27
C GLU A 668 -26.36 -7.62 -24.48
N GLN A 669 -25.23 -7.04 -24.06
CA GLN A 669 -24.19 -7.77 -23.32
C GLN A 669 -24.58 -7.95 -21.85
N LEU A 670 -25.07 -6.90 -21.20
CA LEU A 670 -25.40 -6.89 -19.77
C LEU A 670 -26.73 -7.60 -19.46
N ALA A 671 -27.60 -7.84 -20.45
CA ALA A 671 -28.81 -8.65 -20.27
C ALA A 671 -28.50 -10.10 -19.83
N THR A 672 -27.30 -10.61 -20.12
CA THR A 672 -26.92 -12.00 -19.83
C THR A 672 -26.01 -12.16 -18.62
N ILE A 673 -25.38 -11.08 -18.16
CA ILE A 673 -24.40 -11.10 -17.07
C ILE A 673 -24.94 -10.30 -15.89
N PRO A 674 -25.28 -10.94 -14.76
CA PRO A 674 -25.78 -10.23 -13.60
C PRO A 674 -24.70 -9.34 -12.98
N VAL A 675 -25.12 -8.16 -12.51
CA VAL A 675 -24.26 -7.16 -11.88
C VAL A 675 -24.71 -6.96 -10.43
N VAL A 676 -23.79 -7.17 -9.50
CA VAL A 676 -23.99 -6.92 -8.08
C VAL A 676 -23.28 -5.62 -7.72
N VAL A 677 -24.01 -4.67 -7.16
CA VAL A 677 -23.55 -3.31 -6.89
C VAL A 677 -23.61 -3.02 -5.40
N ARG A 678 -22.51 -2.48 -4.89
CA ARG A 678 -22.40 -1.87 -3.58
C ARG A 678 -21.85 -0.46 -3.72
N ILE A 679 -22.59 0.52 -3.20
CA ILE A 679 -22.19 1.93 -3.17
C ILE A 679 -22.21 2.40 -1.73
N ARG A 680 -21.08 2.92 -1.23
CA ARG A 680 -20.92 3.52 0.10
C ARG A 680 -20.29 4.90 0.01
N GLY A 681 -20.30 5.68 1.09
CA GLY A 681 -19.59 6.97 1.19
C GLY A 681 -20.47 8.19 0.89
N THR A 682 -19.90 9.23 0.29
CA THR A 682 -20.62 10.48 -0.02
C THR A 682 -21.78 10.22 -0.99
N ASN A 683 -22.97 10.72 -0.65
CA ASN A 683 -24.23 10.50 -1.36
C ASN A 683 -24.61 9.01 -1.50
N GLU A 684 -24.21 8.15 -0.55
CA GLU A 684 -24.53 6.72 -0.60
C GLU A 684 -26.04 6.45 -0.73
N ALA A 685 -26.88 7.12 0.08
CA ALA A 685 -28.32 6.91 0.07
C ALA A 685 -28.98 7.26 -1.28
N GLU A 686 -28.54 8.35 -1.94
CA GLU A 686 -29.05 8.73 -3.25
C GLU A 686 -28.59 7.75 -4.33
N GLY A 687 -27.31 7.36 -4.32
CA GLY A 687 -26.78 6.37 -5.26
C GLY A 687 -27.47 5.02 -5.13
N GLN A 688 -27.70 4.55 -3.91
CA GLN A 688 -28.44 3.32 -3.64
C GLN A 688 -29.88 3.39 -4.16
N LYS A 689 -30.56 4.51 -3.92
CA LYS A 689 -31.91 4.74 -4.44
C LYS A 689 -31.97 4.72 -5.96
N ILE A 690 -31.01 5.35 -6.65
CA ILE A 690 -30.93 5.36 -8.13
C ILE A 690 -30.82 3.93 -8.67
N ILE A 691 -30.00 3.07 -8.05
CA ILE A 691 -29.87 1.68 -8.49
C ILE A 691 -31.16 0.91 -8.20
N ALA A 692 -31.74 1.06 -7.01
CA ALA A 692 -32.97 0.36 -6.63
C ALA A 692 -34.18 0.74 -7.51
N ASP A 693 -34.34 2.04 -7.81
CA ASP A 693 -35.45 2.57 -8.61
C ASP A 693 -35.28 2.27 -10.12
N SER A 694 -34.09 1.84 -10.57
CA SER A 694 -33.81 1.60 -11.99
C SER A 694 -34.63 0.44 -12.57
N GLY A 695 -35.02 -0.55 -11.75
CA GLY A 695 -35.78 -1.73 -12.18
C GLY A 695 -35.06 -2.59 -13.23
N LEU A 696 -33.76 -2.40 -13.46
CA LEU A 696 -33.02 -3.07 -14.50
C LEU A 696 -32.84 -4.57 -14.18
N PRO A 697 -33.22 -5.48 -15.10
CA PRO A 697 -33.10 -6.91 -14.86
C PRO A 697 -31.62 -7.31 -14.72
N GLY A 698 -31.32 -8.12 -13.70
CA GLY A 698 -29.95 -8.59 -13.44
C GLY A 698 -29.07 -7.60 -12.67
N LEU A 699 -29.59 -6.43 -12.27
CA LEU A 699 -28.90 -5.47 -11.41
C LEU A 699 -29.34 -5.64 -9.94
N TYR A 700 -28.40 -5.97 -9.05
CA TYR A 700 -28.67 -6.21 -7.62
C TYR A 700 -27.94 -5.18 -6.76
N ALA A 701 -28.64 -4.51 -5.85
CA ALA A 701 -28.06 -3.54 -4.93
C ALA A 701 -27.93 -4.11 -3.51
N PHE A 702 -26.79 -3.83 -2.85
CA PHE A 702 -26.53 -4.25 -1.48
C PHE A 702 -25.83 -3.15 -0.67
N ASP A 703 -26.12 -3.12 0.63
CA ASP A 703 -25.47 -2.22 1.59
C ASP A 703 -24.27 -2.88 2.27
N ASP A 704 -24.48 -4.12 2.71
CA ASP A 704 -23.46 -4.94 3.36
C ASP A 704 -22.53 -5.59 2.34
N PHE A 705 -21.24 -5.62 2.66
CA PHE A 705 -20.26 -6.17 1.74
C PHE A 705 -20.34 -7.70 1.64
N ASP A 706 -20.54 -8.38 2.76
CA ASP A 706 -20.49 -9.84 2.80
C ASP A 706 -21.71 -10.43 2.10
N GLU A 707 -22.88 -9.81 2.26
CA GLU A 707 -24.09 -10.16 1.50
C GLU A 707 -23.88 -9.96 -0.02
N ALA A 708 -23.32 -8.82 -0.41
CA ALA A 708 -23.03 -8.51 -1.81
C ALA A 708 -22.02 -9.51 -2.42
N ALA A 709 -20.94 -9.80 -1.70
CA ALA A 709 -19.91 -10.74 -2.12
C ALA A 709 -20.48 -12.16 -2.24
N ALA A 710 -21.24 -12.62 -1.23
CA ALA A 710 -21.90 -13.92 -1.26
C ALA A 710 -22.84 -14.04 -2.47
N LYS A 711 -23.60 -12.98 -2.78
CA LYS A 711 -24.48 -12.97 -3.95
C LYS A 711 -23.72 -13.04 -5.27
N ALA A 712 -22.63 -12.30 -5.41
CA ALA A 712 -21.79 -12.34 -6.61
C ALA A 712 -21.20 -13.76 -6.83
N VAL A 713 -20.75 -14.40 -5.75
CA VAL A 713 -20.22 -15.79 -5.80
C VAL A 713 -21.32 -16.79 -6.18
N GLU A 714 -22.50 -16.67 -5.58
CA GLU A 714 -23.67 -17.50 -5.90
C GLU A 714 -24.01 -17.41 -7.39
N LEU A 715 -24.15 -16.19 -7.92
CA LEU A 715 -24.52 -15.93 -9.31
C LEU A 715 -23.46 -16.45 -10.29
N ALA A 716 -22.18 -16.19 -10.02
CA ALA A 716 -21.07 -16.67 -10.85
C ALA A 716 -20.99 -18.21 -10.89
N THR A 717 -21.23 -18.86 -9.75
CA THR A 717 -21.22 -20.33 -9.64
C THR A 717 -22.42 -20.96 -10.35
N ALA A 718 -23.61 -20.38 -10.18
CA ALA A 718 -24.83 -20.85 -10.83
C ALA A 718 -24.72 -20.79 -12.36
N ALA A 719 -24.12 -19.73 -12.90
CA ALA A 719 -23.86 -19.59 -14.33
C ALA A 719 -22.88 -20.66 -14.86
N ALA A 720 -21.78 -20.91 -14.13
CA ALA A 720 -20.82 -21.94 -14.50
C ALA A 720 -21.42 -23.37 -14.48
N GLY A 721 -22.32 -23.65 -13.54
CA GLY A 721 -23.02 -24.94 -13.47
C GLY A 721 -23.97 -25.21 -14.65
N ARG A 722 -24.59 -24.16 -15.23
CA ARG A 722 -25.46 -24.28 -16.41
C ARG A 722 -24.71 -24.60 -17.70
N GLU A 723 -23.44 -24.19 -17.80
CA GLU A 723 -22.59 -24.49 -18.96
C GLU A 723 -22.03 -25.91 -18.91
N GLY A 724 -21.72 -26.44 -17.73
CA GLY A 724 -21.21 -27.81 -17.55
C GLY A 724 -22.26 -28.94 -17.70
N GLY A 725 -23.55 -28.60 -17.69
CA GLY A 725 -24.65 -29.57 -17.88
C GLY A 725 -25.11 -29.74 -19.34
N LYS A 726 -24.48 -29.04 -20.29
CA LYS A 726 -24.78 -29.10 -21.73
C LYS A 726 -23.76 -29.91 -22.56
N SER A 727 -22.81 -30.59 -21.91
CA SER A 727 -21.81 -31.46 -22.57
C SER A 727 -22.25 -32.91 -22.62
#